data_AF-A0A9X2IAW8-F1
#
_entry.id   AF-A0A9X2IAW8-F1
#
_cell.length_a   1.000
_cell.length_b   1.000
_cell.length_c   1.000
_cell.angle_alpha   90.00
_cell.angle_beta   90.00
_cell.angle_gamma   90.00
#
_symmetry.space_group_name_H-M   'P 1'
#
loop_
_entity.id
_entity.type
_entity.pdbx_description
1 polymer ?
#
loop_
_entity_poly.entity_id
_entity_poly.type
_entity_poly.pdbx_seq_one_letter_code
_entity_poly.pdbx_strand_id
1 'polypeptide(L)'
;MHHQNLLKELKAIGITRQDKKGQKFLELVKEKRYNKALLYACENCKSTNSTLFKFVEILLQYREHLSIDVNTRKVTDKKTPVIYAAENRSNGLFFLLKKAGANANLQDIHSRSADDIYYENGGKAVQFLLTQLKEDFNKERIELDSLYAQLPDKNKFLTDEENAQFDLERLEYISRRVDFLVRYFSNLDNGNQLPVTCKLSQYQQENLYNLGVQLARNYLAEIGTTVQNLSGETRGKYSKLFSPVPFTWITLEQLGGIMKFEPQNNFISLPVRDLSDKQSSHCLPFTKRFFAELADTAEVLEEAIPDIINLDMPAMKKFFEEVYTQEKNQLTDSVAPVSLVATKALTGRIGDNKNILSLLNLLNYSENTISPPQKGSSPYTPVTGNPPPIGKEYQQKFDLSKKSGRHAALRRLQLIGELFTGKNFSSELFDLDDSIDWRALITIRDGITHQDERDNKEKIDTLLSDQERLKKIVGEEVSDLWFRLHNILESREKLIGPYDNDAKAYWKKILAAQQEKSAPKIEEAEVEIIKRRVSEKEEEQFLSALMEHKTASVEIQNRCRAIFDGTGPLPNKMEVGTLLQHLPPRKDDREKYSQLAKIMTKATANKSSQEERNQKRQQIEEAAKKRELERESKYKGLNNIRALAQNLLQSPRQEHMLNPKKRINAAIEAINNLEEFLIEMGCLKLLQSWKVLEKSDCSTKIKSLLAALLASNPELNDALAYNAGQALQHLDRIRELDVAQLSKYLGKEYENLRALRNYIEHGDHLMDHPGQVCSQPLVPREHQQIIASVIIKLIFELGPDLLKMKEALLNPVDKEKSILPGVPVCDAKSENILSNEVSEKKESISSASGEKGLEFGRFFAPQKAEEGSKNDPSGSILTI
;
A
#
# COMPACT_ATOMS: atom_id res chain seq x y z
N MET A 1 -43.83 10.95 -29.00
CA MET A 1 -43.64 11.36 -27.60
C MET A 1 -42.27 12.03 -27.37
N HIS A 2 -41.15 11.32 -27.53
CA HIS A 2 -39.79 11.85 -27.29
C HIS A 2 -39.46 13.18 -28.01
N HIS A 3 -39.80 13.32 -29.29
CA HIS A 3 -39.58 14.58 -30.05
C HIS A 3 -40.30 15.80 -29.44
N GLN A 4 -41.53 15.62 -28.93
CA GLN A 4 -42.29 16.72 -28.33
C GLN A 4 -41.71 17.11 -26.96
N ASN A 5 -41.24 16.12 -26.18
CA ASN A 5 -40.57 16.36 -24.90
C ASN A 5 -39.24 17.11 -25.10
N LEU A 6 -38.42 16.68 -26.06
CA LEU A 6 -37.19 17.39 -26.47
C LEU A 6 -37.48 18.86 -26.82
N LEU A 7 -38.48 19.12 -27.66
CA LEU A 7 -38.85 20.50 -28.02
C LEU A 7 -39.35 21.33 -26.83
N LYS A 8 -40.01 20.70 -25.85
CA LYS A 8 -40.48 21.37 -24.62
C LYS A 8 -39.30 21.78 -23.76
N GLU A 9 -38.34 20.88 -23.52
CA GLU A 9 -37.15 21.14 -22.72
C GLU A 9 -36.23 22.18 -23.38
N LEU A 10 -35.99 22.08 -24.69
CA LEU A 10 -35.18 23.07 -25.41
C LEU A 10 -35.79 24.48 -25.39
N LYS A 11 -37.13 24.59 -25.44
CA LYS A 11 -37.81 25.88 -25.30
C LYS A 11 -37.70 26.47 -23.89
N ALA A 12 -37.60 25.63 -22.87
CA ALA A 12 -37.50 26.05 -21.47
C ALA A 12 -36.18 26.76 -21.15
N ILE A 13 -35.12 26.54 -21.93
CA ILE A 13 -33.82 27.24 -21.77
C ILE A 13 -33.92 28.76 -22.06
N GLY A 14 -34.96 29.21 -22.75
CA GLY A 14 -35.23 30.63 -22.99
C GLY A 14 -34.31 31.25 -24.05
N ILE A 15 -34.69 31.15 -25.32
CA ILE A 15 -33.98 31.80 -26.43
C ILE A 15 -34.45 33.25 -26.58
N THR A 16 -33.54 34.21 -26.50
CA THR A 16 -33.85 35.61 -26.81
C THR A 16 -34.09 35.78 -28.31
N ARG A 17 -34.92 36.75 -28.72
CA ARG A 17 -35.14 37.03 -30.16
C ARG A 17 -33.85 37.35 -30.93
N GLN A 18 -32.77 37.69 -30.23
CA GLN A 18 -31.48 38.05 -30.81
C GLN A 18 -30.52 36.85 -31.03
N ASP A 19 -30.79 35.68 -30.43
CA ASP A 19 -29.95 34.49 -30.59
C ASP A 19 -30.29 33.72 -31.88
N LYS A 20 -29.78 34.25 -33.01
CA LYS A 20 -29.95 33.67 -34.35
C LYS A 20 -29.43 32.23 -34.45
N LYS A 21 -28.40 31.88 -33.68
CA LYS A 21 -27.80 30.54 -33.69
C LYS A 21 -28.71 29.55 -32.97
N GLY A 22 -29.19 29.91 -31.77
CA GLY A 22 -30.16 29.11 -31.03
C GLY A 22 -31.46 28.88 -31.83
N GLN A 23 -31.95 29.91 -32.53
CA GLN A 23 -33.14 29.79 -33.39
C GLN A 23 -32.93 28.80 -34.54
N LYS A 24 -31.81 28.91 -35.28
CA LYS A 24 -31.47 27.99 -36.36
C LYS A 24 -31.31 26.55 -35.88
N PHE A 25 -30.73 26.35 -34.69
CA PHE A 25 -30.69 25.03 -34.06
C PHE A 25 -32.10 24.47 -33.82
N LEU A 26 -32.99 25.26 -33.20
CA LEU A 26 -34.36 24.82 -32.95
C LEU A 26 -35.13 24.53 -34.25
N GLU A 27 -34.91 25.29 -35.32
CA GLU A 27 -35.49 25.02 -36.63
C GLU A 27 -35.06 23.64 -37.15
N LEU A 28 -33.76 23.33 -37.10
CA LEU A 28 -33.25 22.01 -37.49
C LEU A 28 -33.84 20.89 -36.64
N VAL A 29 -34.02 21.09 -35.33
CA VAL A 29 -34.67 20.12 -34.45
C VAL A 29 -36.16 19.96 -34.78
N LYS A 30 -36.89 21.06 -35.05
CA LYS A 30 -38.31 21.02 -35.49
C LYS A 30 -38.49 20.27 -36.81
N GLU A 31 -37.53 20.44 -37.74
CA GLU A 31 -37.46 19.70 -39.00
C GLU A 31 -37.03 18.23 -38.82
N LYS A 32 -36.80 17.76 -37.58
CA LYS A 32 -36.29 16.43 -37.23
C LYS A 32 -34.92 16.12 -37.84
N ARG A 33 -34.12 17.14 -38.13
CA ARG A 33 -32.76 17.02 -38.70
C ARG A 33 -31.71 17.02 -37.59
N TYR A 34 -31.80 16.07 -36.66
CA TYR A 34 -31.02 16.06 -35.42
C TYR A 34 -29.50 16.03 -35.63
N ASN A 35 -28.99 15.19 -36.54
CA ASN A 35 -27.55 15.12 -36.82
C ASN A 35 -27.00 16.44 -37.36
N LYS A 36 -27.78 17.14 -38.20
CA LYS A 36 -27.42 18.48 -38.71
C LYS A 36 -27.52 19.54 -37.61
N ALA A 37 -28.49 19.42 -36.70
CA ALA A 37 -28.60 20.29 -35.53
C ALA A 37 -27.38 20.12 -34.61
N LEU A 38 -26.97 18.87 -34.34
CA LEU A 38 -25.79 18.54 -33.55
C LEU A 38 -24.51 19.12 -34.16
N LEU A 39 -24.23 18.86 -35.45
CA LEU A 39 -23.08 19.43 -36.15
C LEU A 39 -23.08 20.96 -36.10
N TYR A 40 -24.24 21.57 -36.37
CA TYR A 40 -24.38 23.02 -36.37
C TYR A 40 -24.11 23.62 -34.99
N ALA A 41 -24.65 23.03 -33.94
CA ALA A 41 -24.41 23.46 -32.57
C ALA A 41 -22.93 23.33 -32.20
N CYS A 42 -22.31 22.17 -32.43
CA CYS A 42 -20.91 21.93 -32.08
C CYS A 42 -19.94 22.82 -32.86
N GLU A 43 -20.18 23.06 -34.16
CA GLU A 43 -19.40 24.00 -34.98
C GLU A 43 -19.44 25.42 -34.41
N ASN A 44 -20.55 25.81 -33.78
CA ASN A 44 -20.79 27.18 -33.33
C ASN A 44 -20.65 27.39 -31.81
N CYS A 45 -20.45 26.33 -31.05
CA CYS A 45 -20.36 26.34 -29.60
C CYS A 45 -18.93 26.68 -29.16
N LYS A 46 -18.70 27.95 -28.80
CA LYS A 46 -17.37 28.46 -28.39
C LYS A 46 -17.11 28.38 -26.88
N SER A 47 -18.15 28.19 -26.06
CA SER A 47 -18.01 28.10 -24.61
C SER A 47 -19.04 27.15 -24.01
N THR A 48 -18.68 26.53 -22.88
CA THR A 48 -19.54 25.60 -22.12
C THR A 48 -20.76 26.30 -21.51
N ASN A 49 -20.69 27.61 -21.29
CA ASN A 49 -21.82 28.42 -20.80
C ASN A 49 -22.76 28.92 -21.91
N SER A 50 -22.55 28.50 -23.15
CA SER A 50 -23.40 28.94 -24.26
C SER A 50 -24.75 28.23 -24.27
N THR A 51 -25.79 28.90 -24.79
CA THR A 51 -27.11 28.29 -25.05
C THR A 51 -26.98 27.02 -25.91
N LEU A 52 -26.06 27.04 -26.89
CA LEU A 52 -25.80 25.89 -27.76
C LEU A 52 -25.21 24.70 -27.00
N PHE A 53 -24.38 24.90 -25.98
CA PHE A 53 -23.87 23.81 -25.15
C PHE A 53 -25.02 23.07 -24.45
N LYS A 54 -25.91 23.82 -23.78
CA LYS A 54 -27.11 23.25 -23.13
C LYS A 54 -28.03 22.54 -24.13
N PHE A 55 -28.11 23.04 -25.36
CA PHE A 55 -28.85 22.38 -26.43
C PHE A 55 -28.23 21.05 -26.86
N VAL A 56 -26.89 20.98 -26.94
CA VAL A 56 -26.20 19.71 -27.21
C VAL A 56 -26.43 18.73 -26.06
N GLU A 57 -26.31 19.18 -24.82
CA GLU A 57 -26.53 18.35 -23.62
C GLU A 57 -27.93 17.70 -23.64
N ILE A 58 -28.98 18.50 -23.78
CA ILE A 58 -30.35 17.97 -23.88
C ILE A 58 -30.50 17.09 -25.11
N LEU A 59 -29.99 17.49 -26.28
CA LEU A 59 -30.11 16.69 -27.50
C LEU A 59 -29.49 15.29 -27.34
N LEU A 60 -28.35 15.18 -26.65
CA LEU A 60 -27.67 13.91 -26.41
C LEU A 60 -28.40 12.99 -25.41
N GLN A 61 -29.17 13.53 -24.47
CA GLN A 61 -30.03 12.73 -23.59
C GLN A 61 -31.07 11.92 -24.38
N TYR A 62 -31.47 12.39 -25.56
CA TYR A 62 -32.43 11.73 -26.44
C TYR A 62 -31.79 10.91 -27.56
N ARG A 63 -30.46 10.70 -27.55
CA ARG A 63 -29.72 10.11 -28.68
C ARG A 63 -30.23 8.74 -29.12
N GLU A 64 -30.54 7.86 -28.17
CA GLU A 64 -30.93 6.46 -28.45
C GLU A 64 -32.35 6.40 -29.01
N HIS A 65 -33.24 7.24 -28.48
CA HIS A 65 -34.65 7.31 -28.91
C HIS A 65 -34.86 8.03 -30.24
N LEU A 66 -33.93 8.90 -30.64
CA LEU A 66 -34.02 9.72 -31.86
C LEU A 66 -32.97 9.35 -32.91
N SER A 67 -32.24 8.23 -32.72
CA SER A 67 -31.21 7.73 -33.62
C SER A 67 -30.18 8.81 -34.01
N ILE A 68 -29.72 9.57 -33.01
CA ILE A 68 -28.75 10.64 -33.21
C ILE A 68 -27.35 10.03 -33.31
N ASP A 69 -26.70 10.24 -34.45
CA ASP A 69 -25.34 9.78 -34.69
C ASP A 69 -24.34 10.83 -34.19
N VAL A 70 -23.71 10.55 -33.04
CA VAL A 70 -22.67 11.40 -32.44
C VAL A 70 -21.39 11.47 -33.29
N ASN A 71 -21.22 10.54 -34.23
CA ASN A 71 -20.08 10.45 -35.15
C ASN A 71 -20.42 10.96 -36.56
N THR A 72 -21.55 11.64 -36.71
CA THR A 72 -21.99 12.19 -37.99
C THR A 72 -20.91 13.11 -38.58
N ARG A 73 -20.70 13.06 -39.90
CA ARG A 73 -19.67 13.85 -40.58
C ARG A 73 -20.29 14.96 -41.42
N LYS A 74 -19.75 16.17 -41.32
CA LYS A 74 -20.09 17.23 -42.26
C LYS A 74 -19.47 16.92 -43.62
N VAL A 75 -20.29 17.02 -44.67
CA VAL A 75 -19.92 16.57 -46.03
C VAL A 75 -18.68 17.28 -46.57
N THR A 76 -18.51 18.56 -46.24
CA THR A 76 -17.48 19.43 -46.83
C THR A 76 -16.08 19.18 -46.31
N ASP A 77 -15.92 18.94 -45.01
CA ASP A 77 -14.62 18.84 -44.32
C ASP A 77 -14.44 17.49 -43.59
N LYS A 78 -15.44 16.61 -43.67
CA LYS A 78 -15.51 15.32 -42.98
C LYS A 78 -15.39 15.42 -41.46
N LYS A 79 -15.54 16.62 -40.87
CA LYS A 79 -15.42 16.84 -39.42
C LYS A 79 -16.63 16.27 -38.69
N THR A 80 -16.37 15.69 -37.52
CA THR A 80 -17.38 15.19 -36.59
C THR A 80 -17.68 16.24 -35.51
N PRO A 81 -18.78 16.10 -34.75
CA PRO A 81 -19.06 16.99 -33.61
C PRO A 81 -17.89 17.12 -32.63
N VAL A 82 -17.17 16.03 -32.36
CA VAL A 82 -16.04 16.03 -31.42
C VAL A 82 -14.81 16.75 -31.97
N ILE A 83 -14.57 16.70 -33.29
CA ILE A 83 -13.52 17.51 -33.94
C ILE A 83 -13.83 19.00 -33.78
N TYR A 84 -15.09 19.42 -33.99
CA TYR A 84 -15.48 20.82 -33.78
C TYR A 84 -15.29 21.27 -32.34
N ALA A 85 -15.60 20.41 -31.37
CA ALA A 85 -15.37 20.72 -29.96
C ALA A 85 -13.88 20.94 -29.65
N ALA A 86 -13.00 20.12 -30.20
CA ALA A 86 -11.54 20.24 -30.07
C ALA A 86 -11.00 21.53 -30.73
N GLU A 87 -11.45 21.85 -31.95
CA GLU A 87 -11.04 23.07 -32.65
C GLU A 87 -11.55 24.35 -31.97
N ASN A 88 -12.76 24.30 -31.42
CA ASN A 88 -13.35 25.40 -30.67
C ASN A 88 -12.74 25.57 -29.27
N ARG A 89 -11.80 24.69 -28.87
CA ARG A 89 -11.16 24.72 -27.55
C ARG A 89 -12.20 24.69 -26.42
N SER A 90 -13.20 23.82 -26.56
CA SER A 90 -14.27 23.66 -25.57
C SER A 90 -14.14 22.30 -24.89
N ASN A 91 -13.44 22.26 -23.75
CA ASN A 91 -13.21 21.01 -23.01
C ASN A 91 -14.52 20.34 -22.61
N GLY A 92 -15.46 21.11 -22.02
CA GLY A 92 -16.75 20.56 -21.61
C GLY A 92 -17.54 19.95 -22.77
N LEU A 93 -17.50 20.55 -23.98
CA LEU A 93 -18.19 19.97 -25.14
C LEU A 93 -17.49 18.72 -25.65
N PHE A 94 -16.16 18.72 -25.63
CA PHE A 94 -15.34 17.57 -26.01
C PHE A 94 -15.63 16.36 -25.12
N PHE A 95 -15.60 16.53 -23.80
CA PHE A 95 -15.90 15.46 -22.83
C PHE A 95 -17.36 15.02 -22.87
N LEU A 96 -18.31 15.95 -23.01
CA LEU A 96 -19.74 15.62 -23.16
C LEU A 96 -19.97 14.69 -24.37
N LEU A 97 -19.32 14.97 -25.50
CA LEU A 97 -19.42 14.15 -26.71
C LEU A 97 -18.71 12.79 -26.55
N LYS A 98 -17.52 12.73 -25.93
CA LYS A 98 -16.84 11.45 -25.63
C LYS A 98 -17.68 10.58 -24.71
N LYS A 99 -18.26 11.14 -23.63
CA LYS A 99 -19.21 10.43 -22.74
C LYS A 99 -20.44 9.93 -23.51
N ALA A 100 -20.88 10.68 -24.51
CA ALA A 100 -21.93 10.26 -25.43
C ALA A 100 -21.47 9.29 -26.53
N GLY A 101 -20.26 8.70 -26.45
CA GLY A 101 -19.78 7.67 -27.37
C GLY A 101 -19.17 8.19 -28.68
N ALA A 102 -18.78 9.47 -28.75
CA ALA A 102 -18.08 10.00 -29.90
C ALA A 102 -16.68 9.36 -30.04
N ASN A 103 -16.35 8.90 -31.24
CA ASN A 103 -15.06 8.35 -31.58
C ASN A 103 -14.09 9.49 -31.95
N ALA A 104 -13.24 9.86 -30.99
CA ALA A 104 -12.26 10.93 -31.15
C ALA A 104 -11.14 10.61 -32.16
N ASN A 105 -10.97 9.34 -32.56
CA ASN A 105 -9.96 8.91 -33.54
C ASN A 105 -10.40 9.09 -35.00
N LEU A 106 -11.66 9.47 -35.25
CA LEU A 106 -12.12 9.73 -36.62
C LEU A 106 -11.41 10.97 -37.19
N GLN A 107 -10.77 10.80 -38.35
CA GLN A 107 -9.99 11.85 -38.98
C GLN A 107 -10.80 12.76 -39.91
N ASP A 108 -10.44 14.05 -39.94
CA ASP A 108 -10.91 15.03 -40.92
C ASP A 108 -10.22 14.87 -42.30
N ILE A 109 -10.50 15.77 -43.24
CA ILE A 109 -9.84 15.77 -44.57
C ILE A 109 -8.32 16.01 -44.52
N HIS A 110 -7.78 16.50 -43.40
CA HIS A 110 -6.35 16.73 -43.18
C HIS A 110 -5.69 15.60 -42.38
N SER A 111 -6.38 14.47 -42.23
CA SER A 111 -5.92 13.32 -41.44
C SER A 111 -5.70 13.63 -39.95
N ARG A 112 -6.34 14.69 -39.42
CA ARG A 112 -6.27 15.04 -37.99
C ARG A 112 -7.47 14.44 -37.26
N SER A 113 -7.22 13.75 -36.15
CA SER A 113 -8.26 13.28 -35.25
C SER A 113 -8.67 14.36 -34.24
N ALA A 114 -9.79 14.16 -33.53
CA ALA A 114 -10.20 15.11 -32.49
C ALA A 114 -9.23 15.08 -31.29
N ASP A 115 -8.72 13.90 -30.94
CA ASP A 115 -7.73 13.74 -29.88
C ASP A 115 -6.44 14.51 -30.25
N ASP A 116 -5.93 14.37 -31.49
CA ASP A 116 -4.72 15.11 -31.94
C ASP A 116 -4.87 16.63 -31.75
N ILE A 117 -5.99 17.18 -32.23
CA ILE A 117 -6.26 18.62 -32.17
C ILE A 117 -6.43 19.08 -30.71
N TYR A 118 -7.11 18.27 -29.90
CA TYR A 118 -7.36 18.58 -28.49
C TYR A 118 -6.05 18.64 -27.71
N TYR A 119 -5.20 17.61 -27.82
CA TYR A 119 -3.90 17.56 -27.15
C TYR A 119 -2.93 18.63 -27.65
N GLU A 120 -2.90 18.91 -28.95
CA GLU A 120 -2.10 20.00 -29.52
C GLU A 120 -2.50 21.36 -28.93
N ASN A 121 -3.81 21.65 -28.89
CA ASN A 121 -4.32 22.90 -28.33
C ASN A 121 -4.06 22.99 -26.81
N GLY A 122 -4.23 21.90 -26.08
CA GLY A 122 -3.94 21.82 -24.65
C GLY A 122 -2.46 22.05 -24.36
N GLY A 123 -1.57 21.37 -25.10
CA GLY A 123 -0.12 21.56 -25.00
C GLY A 123 0.31 23.00 -25.26
N LYS A 124 -0.24 23.64 -26.31
CA LYS A 124 0.01 25.07 -26.58
C LYS A 124 -0.50 25.98 -25.46
N ALA A 125 -1.65 25.69 -24.88
CA ALA A 125 -2.20 26.44 -23.75
C ALA A 125 -1.32 26.29 -22.51
N VAL A 126 -0.88 25.08 -22.17
CA VAL A 126 0.02 24.81 -21.05
C VAL A 126 1.36 25.52 -21.24
N GLN A 127 1.98 25.43 -22.41
CA GLN A 127 3.23 26.14 -22.70
C GLN A 127 3.08 27.65 -22.54
N PHE A 128 1.99 28.22 -23.06
CA PHE A 128 1.66 29.62 -22.83
C PHE A 128 1.55 29.92 -21.32
N LEU A 129 0.76 29.15 -20.57
CA LEU A 129 0.54 29.37 -19.14
C LEU A 129 1.83 29.31 -18.32
N LEU A 130 2.74 28.37 -18.63
CA LEU A 130 4.04 28.26 -17.95
C LEU A 130 4.89 29.53 -18.10
N THR A 131 4.82 30.20 -19.25
CA THR A 131 5.52 31.49 -19.46
C THR A 131 4.86 32.66 -18.73
N GLN A 132 3.61 32.49 -18.27
CA GLN A 132 2.82 33.53 -17.61
C GLN A 132 2.77 33.35 -16.09
N LEU A 133 3.40 32.32 -15.52
CA LEU A 133 3.49 32.14 -14.08
C LEU A 133 4.21 33.35 -13.45
N LYS A 134 3.78 33.77 -12.26
CA LYS A 134 4.50 34.82 -11.52
C LYS A 134 5.92 34.37 -11.18
N GLU A 135 6.83 35.33 -11.19
CA GLU A 135 8.28 35.10 -11.04
C GLU A 135 8.64 34.48 -9.69
N ASP A 136 8.02 34.94 -8.60
CA ASP A 136 8.20 34.42 -7.24
C ASP A 136 7.82 32.94 -7.15
N PHE A 137 6.63 32.58 -7.63
CA PHE A 137 6.16 31.20 -7.71
C PHE A 137 7.11 30.33 -8.53
N ASN A 138 7.47 30.77 -9.74
CA ASN A 138 8.27 29.96 -10.65
C ASN A 138 9.72 29.80 -10.15
N LYS A 139 10.29 30.82 -9.49
CA LYS A 139 11.62 30.74 -8.87
C LYS A 139 11.65 29.70 -7.75
N GLU A 140 10.69 29.78 -6.82
CA GLU A 140 10.59 28.83 -5.71
C GLU A 140 10.34 27.40 -6.22
N ARG A 141 9.52 27.24 -7.26
CA ARG A 141 9.31 25.97 -7.96
C ARG A 141 10.62 25.38 -8.47
N ILE A 142 11.37 26.14 -9.27
CA ILE A 142 12.64 25.67 -9.86
C ILE A 142 13.66 25.33 -8.77
N GLU A 143 13.71 26.11 -7.69
CA GLU A 143 14.60 25.83 -6.56
C GLU A 143 14.28 24.48 -5.91
N LEU A 144 13.00 24.20 -5.65
CA LEU A 144 12.57 22.93 -5.05
C LEU A 144 12.77 21.75 -6.01
N ASP A 145 12.52 21.93 -7.31
CA ASP A 145 12.78 20.92 -8.33
C ASP A 145 14.29 20.59 -8.39
N SER A 146 15.15 21.60 -8.23
CA SER A 146 16.60 21.42 -8.15
C SER A 146 17.03 20.71 -6.86
N LEU A 147 16.44 21.04 -5.73
CA LEU A 147 16.70 20.38 -4.44
C LEU A 147 16.33 18.90 -4.52
N TYR A 148 15.15 18.57 -5.07
CA TYR A 148 14.73 17.19 -5.27
C TYR A 148 15.71 16.39 -6.13
N ALA A 149 16.18 16.96 -7.24
CA ALA A 149 17.10 16.30 -8.16
C ALA A 149 18.48 15.98 -7.53
N GLN A 150 18.84 16.64 -6.42
CA GLN A 150 20.08 16.40 -5.68
C GLN A 150 19.94 15.28 -4.62
N LEU A 151 18.71 14.90 -4.25
CA LEU A 151 18.47 13.88 -3.22
C LEU A 151 18.75 12.47 -3.79
N PRO A 152 19.59 11.66 -3.13
CA PRO A 152 19.87 10.30 -3.57
C PRO A 152 18.73 9.34 -3.22
N ASP A 153 18.52 8.37 -4.11
CA ASP A 153 17.68 7.19 -3.85
C ASP A 153 18.37 6.29 -2.80
N LYS A 154 17.60 5.77 -1.83
CA LYS A 154 18.13 4.89 -0.78
C LYS A 154 18.80 3.64 -1.33
N ASN A 155 18.36 3.15 -2.50
CA ASN A 155 18.89 1.95 -3.13
C ASN A 155 20.33 2.12 -3.67
N LYS A 156 20.87 3.35 -3.65
CA LYS A 156 22.26 3.63 -4.02
C LYS A 156 23.25 3.34 -2.89
N PHE A 157 22.78 3.12 -1.66
CA PHE A 157 23.60 2.89 -0.48
C PHE A 157 23.63 1.41 -0.10
N LEU A 158 24.74 0.95 0.47
CA LEU A 158 24.88 -0.43 0.93
C LEU A 158 24.34 -0.62 2.35
N THR A 159 24.31 0.47 3.13
CA THR A 159 23.92 0.47 4.54
C THR A 159 22.90 1.57 4.81
N ASP A 160 22.06 1.39 5.83
CA ASP A 160 21.05 2.40 6.21
C ASP A 160 21.70 3.61 6.88
N GLU A 161 22.87 3.44 7.51
CA GLU A 161 23.66 4.51 8.12
C GLU A 161 24.22 5.49 7.07
N GLU A 162 24.67 5.00 5.91
CA GLU A 162 25.04 5.85 4.77
C GLU A 162 23.82 6.61 4.24
N ASN A 163 22.67 5.93 4.16
CA ASN A 163 21.43 6.55 3.71
C ASN A 163 20.93 7.64 4.67
N ALA A 164 21.09 7.44 5.98
CA ALA A 164 20.63 8.35 7.03
C ALA A 164 21.32 9.72 6.98
N GLN A 165 22.51 9.82 6.38
CA GLN A 165 23.24 11.10 6.23
C GLN A 165 22.46 12.15 5.42
N PHE A 166 21.48 11.73 4.62
CA PHE A 166 20.66 12.59 3.77
C PHE A 166 19.27 12.88 4.35
N ASP A 167 18.94 12.35 5.54
CA ASP A 167 17.59 12.48 6.09
C ASP A 167 17.24 13.92 6.45
N LEU A 168 18.22 14.72 6.88
CA LEU A 168 17.97 16.12 7.22
C LEU A 168 17.60 16.94 5.97
N GLU A 169 18.31 16.74 4.86
CA GLU A 169 18.01 17.38 3.57
C GLU A 169 16.68 16.90 3.00
N ARG A 170 16.35 15.61 3.16
CA ARG A 170 15.06 15.05 2.75
C ARG A 170 13.91 15.66 3.56
N LEU A 171 14.05 15.76 4.88
CA LEU A 171 13.06 16.39 5.75
C LEU A 171 12.88 17.88 5.43
N GLU A 172 13.97 18.59 5.15
CA GLU A 172 13.92 19.99 4.70
C GLU A 172 13.15 20.12 3.39
N TYR A 173 13.49 19.31 2.39
CA TYR A 173 12.78 19.30 1.11
C TYR A 173 11.29 19.03 1.29
N ILE A 174 10.92 18.00 2.08
CA ILE A 174 9.51 17.66 2.33
C ILE A 174 8.81 18.86 2.97
N SER A 175 9.37 19.43 4.03
CA SER A 175 8.79 20.59 4.72
C SER A 175 8.55 21.76 3.78
N ARG A 176 9.58 22.14 3.00
CA ARG A 176 9.50 23.24 2.03
C ARG A 176 8.49 22.96 0.90
N ARG A 177 8.42 21.73 0.39
CA ARG A 177 7.47 21.37 -0.67
C ARG A 177 6.04 21.35 -0.17
N VAL A 178 5.80 20.89 1.06
CA VAL A 178 4.47 20.93 1.68
C VAL A 178 4.04 22.38 1.90
N ASP A 179 4.91 23.26 2.39
CA ASP A 179 4.61 24.69 2.53
C ASP A 179 4.29 25.34 1.18
N PHE A 180 5.03 24.98 0.12
CA PHE A 180 4.74 25.43 -1.25
C PHE A 180 3.33 25.02 -1.72
N LEU A 181 2.92 23.77 -1.45
CA LEU A 181 1.56 23.29 -1.75
C LEU A 181 0.50 24.08 -0.98
N VAL A 182 0.68 24.27 0.33
CA VAL A 182 -0.25 25.05 1.16
C VAL A 182 -0.34 26.50 0.68
N ARG A 183 0.77 27.12 0.30
CA ARG A 183 0.80 28.52 -0.07
C ARG A 183 0.11 28.80 -1.41
N TYR A 184 0.33 27.95 -2.41
CA TYR A 184 -0.10 28.25 -3.79
C TYR A 184 -1.27 27.39 -4.29
N PHE A 185 -1.62 26.29 -3.60
CA PHE A 185 -2.63 25.35 -4.07
C PHE A 185 -3.85 25.20 -3.14
N SER A 186 -3.87 25.79 -1.94
CA SER A 186 -4.98 25.67 -0.97
C SER A 186 -6.34 26.26 -1.38
N ASN A 187 -6.52 26.66 -2.63
CA ASN A 187 -7.79 27.17 -3.14
C ASN A 187 -8.09 26.75 -4.60
N LEU A 188 -7.53 25.62 -5.05
CA LEU A 188 -7.77 25.09 -6.40
C LEU A 188 -9.27 25.02 -6.74
N ASP A 189 -10.12 24.60 -5.79
CA ASP A 189 -11.57 24.46 -5.99
C ASP A 189 -12.35 25.76 -6.03
N ASN A 190 -11.83 26.82 -5.40
CA ASN A 190 -12.51 28.10 -5.26
C ASN A 190 -12.24 29.07 -6.42
N GLY A 191 -11.61 28.59 -7.50
CA GLY A 191 -11.25 29.40 -8.66
C GLY A 191 -10.04 30.31 -8.44
N ASN A 192 -9.34 30.20 -7.30
CA ASN A 192 -8.00 30.76 -7.16
C ASN A 192 -7.03 29.83 -7.87
N GLN A 193 -6.64 30.26 -9.07
CA GLN A 193 -5.74 29.51 -9.92
C GLN A 193 -4.29 29.85 -9.57
N LEU A 194 -3.36 29.03 -10.09
CA LEU A 194 -1.94 29.32 -10.01
C LEU A 194 -1.65 30.79 -10.36
N PRO A 195 -0.72 31.44 -9.65
CA PRO A 195 -0.48 32.85 -9.84
C PRO A 195 0.08 33.12 -11.25
N VAL A 196 -0.70 33.83 -12.06
CA VAL A 196 -0.30 34.27 -13.41
C VAL A 196 -0.26 35.79 -13.55
N THR A 197 0.50 36.28 -14.52
CA THR A 197 0.73 37.71 -14.78
C THR A 197 -0.30 38.34 -15.72
N CYS A 198 -1.14 37.53 -16.38
CA CYS A 198 -2.09 37.99 -17.39
C CYS A 198 -3.54 37.55 -17.14
N LYS A 199 -4.48 38.20 -17.83
CA LYS A 199 -5.89 37.79 -17.86
C LYS A 199 -6.07 36.60 -18.81
N LEU A 200 -6.72 35.55 -18.33
CA LEU A 200 -6.92 34.31 -19.08
C LEU A 200 -8.31 34.24 -19.70
N SER A 201 -8.40 33.64 -20.89
CA SER A 201 -9.66 33.17 -21.46
C SER A 201 -10.22 31.98 -20.67
N GLN A 202 -11.52 31.68 -20.82
CA GLN A 202 -12.14 30.54 -20.15
C GLN A 202 -11.40 29.21 -20.42
N TYR A 203 -11.03 28.94 -21.68
CA TYR A 203 -10.26 27.74 -22.02
C TYR A 203 -8.90 27.72 -21.30
N GLN A 204 -8.20 28.85 -21.23
CA GLN A 204 -6.92 28.94 -20.52
C GLN A 204 -7.10 28.79 -19.00
N GLN A 205 -8.20 29.28 -18.43
CA GLN A 205 -8.53 29.08 -17.02
C GLN A 205 -8.75 27.58 -16.71
N GLU A 206 -9.48 26.86 -17.56
CA GLU A 206 -9.67 25.40 -17.41
C GLU A 206 -8.33 24.66 -17.53
N ASN A 207 -7.48 25.03 -18.49
CA ASN A 207 -6.14 24.45 -18.62
C ASN A 207 -5.22 24.83 -17.45
N LEU A 208 -5.37 26.01 -16.85
CA LEU A 208 -4.59 26.41 -15.68
C LEU A 208 -4.99 25.62 -14.44
N TYR A 209 -6.29 25.33 -14.28
CA TYR A 209 -6.76 24.41 -13.23
C TYR A 209 -6.16 23.01 -13.42
N ASN A 210 -6.27 22.43 -14.62
CA ASN A 210 -5.70 21.11 -14.92
C ASN A 210 -4.18 21.07 -14.71
N LEU A 211 -3.46 22.14 -15.10
CA LEU A 211 -2.03 22.29 -14.83
C LEU A 211 -1.75 22.34 -13.32
N GLY A 212 -2.56 23.06 -12.55
CA GLY A 212 -2.46 23.11 -11.08
C GLY A 212 -2.64 21.73 -10.44
N VAL A 213 -3.67 21.00 -10.83
CA VAL A 213 -3.91 19.62 -10.35
C VAL A 213 -2.73 18.71 -10.73
N GLN A 214 -2.24 18.77 -11.98
CA GLN A 214 -1.10 17.96 -12.42
C GLN A 214 0.20 18.30 -11.69
N LEU A 215 0.48 19.58 -11.45
CA LEU A 215 1.67 19.99 -10.68
C LEU A 215 1.56 19.52 -9.23
N ALA A 216 0.41 19.74 -8.58
CA ALA A 216 0.20 19.27 -7.22
C ALA A 216 0.36 17.75 -7.11
N ARG A 217 -0.20 17.01 -8.06
CA ARG A 217 -0.05 15.57 -8.19
C ARG A 217 1.43 15.15 -8.25
N ASN A 218 2.22 15.77 -9.12
CA ASN A 218 3.64 15.50 -9.25
C ASN A 218 4.38 15.78 -7.93
N TYR A 219 4.08 16.90 -7.26
CA TYR A 219 4.71 17.25 -5.99
C TYR A 219 4.34 16.30 -4.85
N LEU A 220 3.10 15.84 -4.78
CA LEU A 220 2.70 14.80 -3.82
C LEU A 220 3.43 13.47 -4.10
N ALA A 221 3.65 13.13 -5.38
CA ALA A 221 4.46 11.97 -5.77
C ALA A 221 5.93 12.12 -5.35
N GLU A 222 6.53 13.31 -5.53
CA GLU A 222 7.88 13.60 -5.07
C GLU A 222 7.99 13.50 -3.55
N ILE A 223 7.05 14.08 -2.80
CA ILE A 223 7.00 13.97 -1.33
C ILE A 223 6.95 12.50 -0.90
N GLY A 224 6.04 11.70 -1.46
CA GLY A 224 5.95 10.27 -1.13
C GLY A 224 7.21 9.50 -1.49
N THR A 225 7.87 9.84 -2.60
CA THR A 225 9.18 9.25 -2.99
C THR A 225 10.27 9.63 -2.00
N THR A 226 10.34 10.89 -1.57
CA THR A 226 11.33 11.35 -0.58
C THR A 226 11.10 10.70 0.79
N VAL A 227 9.84 10.54 1.21
CA VAL A 227 9.48 9.82 2.44
C VAL A 227 9.94 8.35 2.39
N GLN A 228 9.78 7.69 1.25
CA GLN A 228 10.24 6.30 1.07
C GLN A 228 11.75 6.15 1.23
N ASN A 229 12.50 7.19 0.89
CA ASN A 229 13.96 7.24 0.94
C ASN A 229 14.52 7.58 2.34
N LEU A 230 13.69 8.02 3.30
CA LEU A 230 14.14 8.21 4.69
C LEU A 230 14.67 6.90 5.29
N SER A 231 15.69 7.01 6.15
CA SER A 231 16.27 5.86 6.83
C SER A 231 15.28 5.13 7.75
N GLY A 232 15.59 3.88 8.07
CA GLY A 232 14.86 3.08 9.04
C GLY A 232 14.88 3.71 10.44
N GLU A 233 15.98 4.36 10.82
CA GLU A 233 16.12 5.05 12.12
C GLU A 233 15.11 6.20 12.26
N THR A 234 15.12 7.14 11.32
CA THR A 234 14.20 8.28 11.31
C THR A 234 12.75 7.81 11.29
N ARG A 235 12.43 6.84 10.42
CA ARG A 235 11.07 6.30 10.33
C ARG A 235 10.65 5.57 11.60
N GLY A 236 11.55 4.82 12.22
CA GLY A 236 11.33 4.09 13.46
C GLY A 236 10.96 5.04 14.61
N LYS A 237 11.73 6.13 14.76
CA LYS A 237 11.57 7.15 15.81
C LYS A 237 10.17 7.77 15.83
N TYR A 238 9.62 8.08 14.65
CA TYR A 238 8.33 8.78 14.53
C TYR A 238 7.15 7.88 14.14
N SER A 239 7.34 6.57 14.02
CA SER A 239 6.33 5.61 13.56
C SER A 239 4.99 5.64 14.33
N LYS A 240 5.01 6.05 15.60
CA LYS A 240 3.84 6.07 16.50
C LYS A 240 3.03 7.37 16.44
N LEU A 241 3.45 8.35 15.66
CA LEU A 241 2.82 9.68 15.61
C LEU A 241 1.70 9.78 14.56
N PHE A 242 1.37 8.70 13.88
CA PHE A 242 0.36 8.68 12.82
C PHE A 242 -0.99 8.20 13.34
N SER A 243 -2.06 8.97 13.09
CA SER A 243 -3.43 8.69 13.55
C SER A 243 -4.46 8.97 12.44
N PRO A 244 -5.61 8.28 12.38
CA PRO A 244 -5.98 7.10 13.17
C PRO A 244 -5.22 5.85 12.70
N VAL A 245 -4.92 4.93 13.62
CA VAL A 245 -4.36 3.61 13.29
C VAL A 245 -5.28 2.93 12.25
N PRO A 246 -4.76 2.36 11.15
CA PRO A 246 -3.35 2.05 10.87
C PRO A 246 -2.63 3.06 9.95
N PHE A 247 -2.85 4.38 10.10
CA PHE A 247 -2.03 5.38 9.39
C PHE A 247 -0.56 5.20 9.78
N THR A 248 0.34 5.08 8.79
CA THR A 248 1.80 4.90 9.00
C THR A 248 2.57 5.55 7.85
N TRP A 249 3.90 5.56 7.92
CA TRP A 249 4.77 5.93 6.79
C TRP A 249 4.40 5.27 5.47
N ILE A 250 3.95 4.00 5.51
CA ILE A 250 3.53 3.26 4.31
C ILE A 250 2.36 3.97 3.61
N THR A 251 1.47 4.63 4.35
CA THR A 251 0.35 5.37 3.75
C THR A 251 0.83 6.57 2.94
N LEU A 252 1.88 7.26 3.37
CA LEU A 252 2.49 8.35 2.61
C LEU A 252 3.24 7.85 1.36
N GLU A 253 3.88 6.68 1.46
CA GLU A 253 4.49 6.02 0.29
C GLU A 253 3.42 5.60 -0.73
N GLN A 254 2.32 5.00 -0.25
CA GLN A 254 1.16 4.62 -1.06
C GLN A 254 0.54 5.84 -1.74
N LEU A 255 0.41 6.96 -1.04
CA LEU A 255 -0.02 8.22 -1.63
C LEU A 255 0.90 8.59 -2.80
N GLY A 256 2.22 8.57 -2.59
CA GLY A 256 3.19 8.86 -3.65
C GLY A 256 3.06 7.93 -4.86
N GLY A 257 2.91 6.63 -4.64
CA GLY A 257 2.69 5.64 -5.69
C GLY A 257 1.36 5.84 -6.44
N ILE A 258 0.28 6.18 -5.73
CA ILE A 258 -1.01 6.51 -6.35
C ILE A 258 -0.91 7.78 -7.20
N MET A 259 -0.16 8.79 -6.74
CA MET A 259 0.01 10.03 -7.49
C MET A 259 0.78 9.83 -8.81
N LYS A 260 1.64 8.79 -8.91
CA LYS A 260 2.30 8.41 -10.17
C LYS A 260 1.40 7.67 -11.17
N PHE A 261 0.16 7.33 -10.79
CA PHE A 261 -0.73 6.52 -11.61
C PHE A 261 -1.18 7.20 -12.91
N GLU A 262 -0.47 7.03 -14.02
CA GLU A 262 -0.96 7.57 -15.28
C GLU A 262 -2.24 6.85 -15.73
N PRO A 263 -3.29 7.58 -16.20
CA PRO A 263 -4.42 6.99 -16.90
C PRO A 263 -3.95 6.50 -18.28
N GLN A 264 -3.15 5.44 -18.30
CA GLN A 264 -2.96 4.65 -19.49
C GLN A 264 -4.26 3.89 -19.75
N ASN A 265 -4.52 3.51 -21.00
CA ASN A 265 -5.69 2.72 -21.43
C ASN A 265 -5.71 1.35 -20.73
N ASN A 266 -5.97 1.34 -19.42
CA ASN A 266 -5.97 0.18 -18.56
C ASN A 266 -7.29 -0.50 -18.80
N PHE A 267 -7.27 -1.49 -19.69
CA PHE A 267 -8.44 -2.29 -19.95
C PHE A 267 -8.66 -3.23 -18.79
N ILE A 268 -9.72 -3.01 -18.01
CA ILE A 268 -10.02 -3.90 -16.91
C ILE A 268 -10.90 -5.02 -17.46
N SER A 269 -10.31 -6.20 -17.55
CA SER A 269 -11.02 -7.36 -18.07
C SER A 269 -11.73 -8.10 -16.97
N LEU A 270 -13.01 -8.40 -17.20
CA LEU A 270 -13.87 -9.08 -16.24
C LEU A 270 -14.12 -10.52 -16.69
N PRO A 271 -13.63 -11.52 -15.95
CA PRO A 271 -14.13 -12.87 -16.11
C PRO A 271 -15.53 -12.94 -15.46
N VAL A 272 -16.57 -12.60 -16.20
CA VAL A 272 -17.95 -12.84 -15.75
C VAL A 272 -18.19 -14.33 -15.91
N ARG A 273 -18.21 -15.04 -14.78
CA ARG A 273 -18.72 -16.41 -14.74
C ARG A 273 -20.15 -16.43 -15.29
N ASP A 274 -20.50 -17.48 -16.02
CA ASP A 274 -21.91 -17.82 -16.28
C ASP A 274 -22.49 -18.32 -14.93
N LEU A 275 -22.74 -17.35 -14.05
CA LEU A 275 -23.45 -17.51 -12.81
C LEU A 275 -24.84 -18.07 -13.19
N SER A 276 -25.41 -18.98 -12.40
CA SER A 276 -26.81 -19.40 -12.63
C SER A 276 -27.70 -18.16 -12.82
N ASP A 277 -28.68 -18.20 -13.73
CA ASP A 277 -29.49 -17.04 -14.14
C ASP A 277 -29.98 -16.13 -12.99
N LYS A 278 -30.20 -16.71 -11.79
CA LYS A 278 -30.64 -15.98 -10.59
C LYS A 278 -29.51 -15.30 -9.81
N GLN A 279 -28.33 -15.88 -9.72
CA GLN A 279 -27.19 -15.26 -9.03
C GLN A 279 -26.43 -14.30 -9.96
N SER A 280 -26.40 -14.59 -11.27
CA SER A 280 -25.82 -13.71 -12.28
C SER A 280 -26.49 -12.35 -12.30
N SER A 281 -27.82 -12.34 -12.30
CA SER A 281 -28.63 -11.13 -12.36
C SER A 281 -28.48 -10.24 -11.12
N HIS A 282 -28.23 -10.81 -9.94
CA HIS A 282 -28.05 -10.04 -8.69
C HIS A 282 -26.66 -9.38 -8.58
N CYS A 283 -25.57 -10.09 -8.86
CA CYS A 283 -24.21 -9.58 -8.63
C CYS A 283 -23.70 -8.65 -9.75
N LEU A 284 -24.24 -8.79 -10.96
CA LEU A 284 -23.75 -8.08 -12.15
C LEU A 284 -23.81 -6.54 -12.05
N PRO A 285 -24.87 -5.90 -11.50
CA PRO A 285 -24.93 -4.45 -11.36
C PRO A 285 -23.82 -3.86 -10.47
N PHE A 286 -23.59 -4.46 -9.29
CA PHE A 286 -22.54 -4.03 -8.34
C PHE A 286 -21.16 -4.17 -8.96
N THR A 287 -20.95 -5.30 -9.62
CA THR A 287 -19.70 -5.60 -10.34
C THR A 287 -19.45 -4.56 -11.42
N LYS A 288 -20.44 -4.26 -12.28
CA LYS A 288 -20.33 -3.22 -13.32
C LYS A 288 -19.97 -1.84 -12.75
N ARG A 289 -20.58 -1.43 -11.66
CA ARG A 289 -20.29 -0.13 -11.01
C ARG A 289 -18.91 -0.09 -10.37
N PHE A 290 -18.48 -1.18 -9.72
CA PHE A 290 -17.12 -1.31 -9.20
C PHE A 290 -16.07 -1.16 -10.32
N PHE A 291 -16.30 -1.77 -11.48
CA PHE A 291 -15.41 -1.61 -12.62
C PHE A 291 -15.45 -0.21 -13.23
N ALA A 292 -16.62 0.44 -13.25
CA ALA A 292 -16.72 1.84 -13.65
C ALA A 292 -15.93 2.75 -12.72
N GLU A 293 -15.99 2.50 -11.41
CA GLU A 293 -15.17 3.21 -10.44
C GLU A 293 -13.68 2.97 -10.66
N LEU A 294 -13.26 1.72 -10.94
CA LEU A 294 -11.87 1.42 -11.25
C LEU A 294 -11.39 2.11 -12.54
N ALA A 295 -12.21 2.13 -13.59
CA ALA A 295 -11.89 2.80 -14.84
C ALA A 295 -11.68 4.30 -14.64
N ASP A 296 -12.50 4.91 -13.77
CA ASP A 296 -12.47 6.34 -13.47
C ASP A 296 -11.57 6.66 -12.25
N THR A 297 -10.60 5.79 -11.90
CA THR A 297 -9.72 6.00 -10.73
C THR A 297 -8.90 7.28 -10.85
N ALA A 298 -8.49 7.66 -12.06
CA ALA A 298 -7.71 8.88 -12.27
C ALA A 298 -8.55 10.13 -12.02
N GLU A 299 -9.81 10.13 -12.45
CA GLU A 299 -10.76 11.21 -12.21
C GLU A 299 -11.08 11.32 -10.72
N VAL A 300 -11.30 10.20 -10.01
CA VAL A 300 -11.50 10.22 -8.55
C VAL A 300 -10.26 10.76 -7.83
N LEU A 301 -9.06 10.41 -8.30
CA LEU A 301 -7.81 10.93 -7.75
C LEU A 301 -7.68 12.44 -7.97
N GLU A 302 -7.99 12.95 -9.16
CA GLU A 302 -7.94 14.38 -9.47
C GLU A 302 -8.90 15.19 -8.62
N GLU A 303 -10.10 14.66 -8.34
CA GLU A 303 -11.07 15.29 -7.44
C GLU A 303 -10.66 15.22 -5.96
N ALA A 304 -9.78 14.30 -5.57
CA ALA A 304 -9.28 14.16 -4.20
C ALA A 304 -8.13 15.11 -3.85
N ILE A 305 -7.33 15.52 -4.85
CA ILE A 305 -6.14 16.36 -4.64
C ILE A 305 -6.46 17.67 -3.91
N PRO A 306 -7.50 18.44 -4.29
CA PRO A 306 -7.83 19.68 -3.59
C PRO A 306 -8.14 19.48 -2.11
N ASP A 307 -8.90 18.43 -1.76
CA ASP A 307 -9.21 18.12 -0.35
C ASP A 307 -7.96 17.70 0.43
N ILE A 308 -7.04 16.94 -0.18
CA ILE A 308 -5.74 16.61 0.43
C ILE A 308 -4.94 17.88 0.73
N ILE A 309 -4.89 18.82 -0.22
CA ILE A 309 -4.16 20.08 -0.03
C ILE A 309 -4.80 20.94 1.05
N ASN A 310 -6.13 20.99 1.10
CA ASN A 310 -6.85 21.88 2.01
C ASN A 310 -6.97 21.32 3.43
N LEU A 311 -7.17 20.02 3.58
CA LEU A 311 -7.43 19.37 4.86
C LEU A 311 -6.14 18.81 5.49
N ASP A 312 -5.28 18.17 4.69
CA ASP A 312 -4.19 17.35 5.21
C ASP A 312 -2.84 18.08 5.19
N MET A 313 -2.51 18.82 4.11
CA MET A 313 -1.21 19.49 3.99
C MET A 313 -0.89 20.48 5.13
N PRO A 314 -1.84 21.24 5.70
CA PRO A 314 -1.54 22.09 6.86
C PRO A 314 -1.08 21.28 8.09
N ALA A 315 -1.70 20.13 8.35
CA ALA A 315 -1.29 19.24 9.43
C ALA A 315 0.07 18.59 9.13
N MET A 316 0.29 18.20 7.87
CA MET A 316 1.53 17.61 7.41
C MET A 316 2.70 18.60 7.47
N LYS A 317 2.47 19.88 7.15
CA LYS A 317 3.44 20.97 7.28
C LYS A 317 3.95 21.06 8.70
N LYS A 318 3.02 21.22 9.65
CA LYS A 318 3.34 21.33 11.08
C LYS A 318 4.15 20.12 11.56
N PHE A 319 3.72 18.92 11.18
CA PHE A 319 4.41 17.68 11.55
C PHE A 319 5.86 17.64 11.04
N PHE A 320 6.11 17.89 9.75
CA PHE A 320 7.46 17.83 9.19
C PHE A 320 8.35 18.99 9.64
N GLU A 321 7.79 20.17 9.94
CA GLU A 321 8.52 21.27 10.57
C GLU A 321 9.00 20.90 11.98
N GLU A 322 8.13 20.27 12.79
CA GLU A 322 8.49 19.80 14.12
C GLU A 322 9.56 18.69 14.07
N VAL A 323 9.38 17.70 13.18
CA VAL A 323 10.35 16.61 12.98
C VAL A 323 11.70 17.15 12.50
N TYR A 324 11.72 18.03 11.49
CA TYR A 324 12.96 18.65 11.00
C TYR A 324 13.67 19.44 12.10
N THR A 325 12.94 20.22 12.87
CA THR A 325 13.49 21.00 13.99
C THR A 325 14.08 20.09 15.06
N GLN A 326 13.40 18.97 15.36
CA GLN A 326 13.87 18.01 16.34
C GLN A 326 15.14 17.29 15.89
N GLU A 327 15.21 16.82 14.64
CA GLU A 327 16.41 16.17 14.08
C GLU A 327 17.58 17.15 14.00
N LYS A 328 17.35 18.37 13.51
CA LYS A 328 18.39 19.39 13.36
C LYS A 328 19.01 19.80 14.69
N ASN A 329 18.18 19.99 15.72
CA ASN A 329 18.60 20.53 17.01
C ASN A 329 18.82 19.45 18.07
N GLN A 330 18.63 18.16 17.72
CA GLN A 330 18.73 17.01 18.63
C GLN A 330 17.88 17.18 19.91
N LEU A 331 16.68 17.76 19.77
CA LEU A 331 15.79 18.04 20.89
C LEU A 331 15.07 16.77 21.38
N THR A 332 14.71 16.76 22.67
CA THR A 332 13.95 15.66 23.31
C THR A 332 12.45 15.91 23.37
N ASP A 333 11.98 17.04 22.82
CA ASP A 333 10.56 17.41 22.83
C ASP A 333 9.71 16.41 22.03
N SER A 334 8.45 16.25 22.46
CA SER A 334 7.51 15.34 21.81
C SER A 334 6.83 16.04 20.63
N VAL A 335 7.05 15.53 19.42
CA VAL A 335 6.27 15.90 18.22
C VAL A 335 4.82 15.47 18.40
N ALA A 336 3.88 16.31 17.96
CA ALA A 336 2.45 16.01 18.07
C ALA A 336 2.01 14.93 17.06
N PRO A 337 1.06 14.05 17.41
CA PRO A 337 0.49 13.14 16.43
C PRO A 337 -0.22 13.87 15.28
N VAL A 338 -0.10 13.35 14.07
CA VAL A 338 -0.69 13.90 12.84
C VAL A 338 -1.86 13.03 12.36
N SER A 339 -2.90 13.68 11.84
CA SER A 339 -4.03 13.01 11.20
C SER A 339 -4.31 13.56 9.81
N LEU A 340 -4.29 12.67 8.82
CA LEU A 340 -4.47 13.00 7.39
C LEU A 340 -5.70 12.24 6.85
N VAL A 341 -6.88 12.83 7.02
CA VAL A 341 -8.17 12.16 6.79
C VAL A 341 -8.42 11.93 5.30
N ALA A 342 -8.14 12.93 4.45
CA ALA A 342 -8.39 12.82 3.01
C ALA A 342 -7.43 11.82 2.35
N THR A 343 -6.15 11.88 2.74
CA THR A 343 -5.10 10.95 2.35
C THR A 343 -5.50 9.54 2.73
N LYS A 344 -5.92 9.31 3.99
CA LYS A 344 -6.34 7.99 4.44
C LYS A 344 -7.54 7.46 3.65
N ALA A 345 -8.54 8.30 3.41
CA ALA A 345 -9.72 7.95 2.61
C ALA A 345 -9.31 7.51 1.19
N LEU A 346 -8.49 8.31 0.52
CA LEU A 346 -8.03 8.04 -0.85
C LEU A 346 -7.18 6.77 -0.93
N THR A 347 -6.13 6.67 -0.09
CA THR A 347 -5.22 5.51 -0.13
C THR A 347 -5.93 4.23 0.28
N GLY A 348 -6.83 4.29 1.27
CA GLY A 348 -7.64 3.16 1.69
C GLY A 348 -8.56 2.70 0.57
N ARG A 349 -9.25 3.65 -0.08
CA ARG A 349 -10.18 3.35 -1.17
C ARG A 349 -9.49 2.74 -2.38
N ILE A 350 -8.43 3.36 -2.87
CA ILE A 350 -7.71 2.87 -4.04
C ILE A 350 -6.99 1.54 -3.72
N GLY A 351 -6.44 1.41 -2.51
CA GLY A 351 -5.84 0.16 -2.04
C GLY A 351 -6.86 -0.99 -2.02
N ASP A 352 -8.01 -0.77 -1.39
CA ASP A 352 -9.11 -1.74 -1.34
C ASP A 352 -9.60 -2.13 -2.74
N ASN A 353 -9.75 -1.16 -3.64
CA ASN A 353 -10.16 -1.42 -5.02
C ASN A 353 -9.16 -2.32 -5.76
N LYS A 354 -7.86 -2.01 -5.65
CA LYS A 354 -6.79 -2.82 -6.24
C LYS A 354 -6.77 -4.22 -5.63
N ASN A 355 -6.92 -4.34 -4.32
CA ASN A 355 -6.85 -5.62 -3.62
C ASN A 355 -8.07 -6.51 -3.89
N ILE A 356 -9.28 -5.93 -3.97
CA ILE A 356 -10.47 -6.64 -4.41
C ILE A 356 -10.32 -7.13 -5.85
N LEU A 357 -9.81 -6.28 -6.76
CA LEU A 357 -9.56 -6.69 -8.15
C LEU A 357 -8.56 -7.86 -8.24
N SER A 358 -7.44 -7.75 -7.51
CA SER A 358 -6.43 -8.82 -7.43
C SER A 358 -7.01 -10.10 -6.85
N LEU A 359 -7.81 -10.02 -5.78
CA LEU A 359 -8.49 -11.17 -5.19
C LEU A 359 -9.50 -11.82 -6.15
N LEU A 360 -10.32 -11.03 -6.85
CA LEU A 360 -11.28 -11.55 -7.83
C LEU A 360 -10.56 -12.33 -8.96
N ASN A 361 -9.40 -11.84 -9.41
CA ASN A 361 -8.58 -12.53 -10.41
C ASN A 361 -7.88 -13.78 -9.83
N LEU A 362 -7.37 -13.68 -8.60
CA LEU A 362 -6.71 -14.79 -7.91
C LEU A 362 -7.69 -15.94 -7.65
N LEU A 363 -8.90 -15.66 -7.17
CA LEU A 363 -9.85 -16.72 -6.81
C LEU A 363 -10.56 -17.32 -8.03
N ASN A 364 -10.64 -16.60 -9.16
CA ASN A 364 -11.27 -17.10 -10.39
C ASN A 364 -10.28 -17.68 -11.41
N TYR A 365 -9.00 -17.81 -11.06
CA TYR A 365 -7.98 -18.40 -11.93
C TYR A 365 -7.82 -17.71 -13.30
N SER A 366 -8.16 -16.41 -13.40
CA SER A 366 -8.24 -15.67 -14.67
C SER A 366 -6.99 -14.85 -15.02
N GLU A 367 -5.97 -14.82 -14.16
CA GLU A 367 -4.77 -14.03 -14.40
C GLU A 367 -4.09 -14.46 -15.70
N ASN A 368 -3.67 -13.54 -16.55
CA ASN A 368 -2.95 -13.84 -17.81
C ASN A 368 -3.72 -14.64 -18.89
N THR A 369 -5.01 -15.00 -18.70
CA THR A 369 -5.81 -15.64 -19.77
C THR A 369 -6.54 -14.65 -20.66
N ILE A 370 -6.55 -13.37 -20.29
CA ILE A 370 -7.31 -12.34 -21.00
C ILE A 370 -6.39 -11.63 -21.98
N SER A 371 -6.63 -11.85 -23.28
CA SER A 371 -5.96 -11.10 -24.34
C SER A 371 -6.30 -9.61 -24.23
N PRO A 372 -5.37 -8.70 -24.55
CA PRO A 372 -5.69 -7.29 -24.67
C PRO A 372 -6.92 -7.12 -25.58
N PRO A 373 -7.96 -6.40 -25.15
CA PRO A 373 -9.06 -6.06 -26.04
C PRO A 373 -8.54 -5.41 -27.32
N GLN A 374 -9.15 -5.74 -28.46
CA GLN A 374 -8.79 -5.11 -29.74
C GLN A 374 -9.05 -3.59 -29.66
N LYS A 375 -8.15 -2.79 -30.25
CA LYS A 375 -8.29 -1.31 -30.30
C LYS A 375 -9.71 -0.93 -30.73
N GLY A 376 -10.42 -0.18 -29.87
CA GLY A 376 -11.78 0.28 -30.12
C GLY A 376 -12.91 -0.55 -29.50
N SER A 377 -12.59 -1.62 -28.76
CA SER A 377 -13.58 -2.30 -27.92
C SER A 377 -13.85 -1.51 -26.63
N SER A 378 -15.05 -1.70 -26.09
CA SER A 378 -15.47 -1.11 -24.82
C SER A 378 -14.44 -1.44 -23.73
N PRO A 379 -14.13 -0.51 -22.80
CA PRO A 379 -13.25 -0.78 -21.65
C PRO A 379 -13.76 -1.97 -20.82
N TYR A 380 -15.04 -2.34 -20.98
CA TYR A 380 -15.65 -3.54 -20.44
C TYR A 380 -15.90 -4.53 -21.58
N THR A 381 -15.12 -5.61 -21.61
CA THR A 381 -15.45 -6.80 -22.40
C THR A 381 -15.63 -7.97 -21.43
N PRO A 382 -16.87 -8.47 -21.22
CA PRO A 382 -17.06 -9.73 -20.51
C PRO A 382 -16.38 -10.83 -21.32
N VAL A 383 -15.48 -11.59 -20.68
CA VAL A 383 -14.90 -12.76 -21.33
C VAL A 383 -15.93 -13.89 -21.30
N THR A 384 -16.67 -14.06 -22.39
CA THR A 384 -17.61 -15.17 -22.57
C THR A 384 -16.86 -16.38 -23.11
N GLY A 385 -16.42 -17.26 -22.23
CA GLY A 385 -16.00 -18.62 -22.56
C GLY A 385 -16.80 -19.62 -21.74
N ASN A 386 -16.92 -20.87 -22.20
CA ASN A 386 -17.54 -21.93 -21.38
C ASN A 386 -16.76 -22.04 -20.06
N PRO A 387 -17.35 -21.64 -18.92
CA PRO A 387 -16.62 -21.68 -17.67
C PRO A 387 -16.35 -23.15 -17.30
N PRO A 388 -15.17 -23.47 -16.75
CA PRO A 388 -14.93 -24.77 -16.16
C PRO A 388 -15.97 -25.07 -15.06
N PRO A 389 -16.29 -26.36 -14.80
CA PRO A 389 -17.21 -26.74 -13.75
C PRO A 389 -16.79 -26.21 -12.38
N ILE A 390 -17.77 -25.94 -11.51
CA ILE A 390 -17.52 -25.47 -10.14
C ILE A 390 -16.60 -26.44 -9.39
N GLY A 391 -15.57 -25.93 -8.75
CA GLY A 391 -14.56 -26.69 -8.00
C GLY A 391 -13.44 -27.29 -8.87
N LYS A 392 -13.42 -27.03 -10.18
CA LYS A 392 -12.38 -27.51 -11.12
C LYS A 392 -11.65 -26.38 -11.85
N GLU A 393 -11.94 -25.13 -11.51
CA GLU A 393 -11.36 -23.94 -12.12
C GLU A 393 -9.83 -23.93 -12.01
N TYR A 394 -9.32 -24.37 -10.86
CA TYR A 394 -7.87 -24.46 -10.59
C TYR A 394 -7.11 -25.29 -11.63
N GLN A 395 -7.76 -26.24 -12.31
CA GLN A 395 -7.13 -27.12 -13.30
C GLN A 395 -6.68 -26.36 -14.56
N GLN A 396 -7.19 -25.14 -14.78
CA GLN A 396 -6.71 -24.25 -15.83
C GLN A 396 -5.36 -23.62 -15.49
N LYS A 397 -4.94 -23.68 -14.23
CA LYS A 397 -3.72 -23.05 -13.73
C LYS A 397 -2.68 -24.04 -13.25
N PHE A 398 -3.08 -25.11 -12.59
CA PHE A 398 -2.14 -26.09 -12.10
C PHE A 398 -2.74 -27.49 -11.95
N ASP A 399 -1.89 -28.50 -12.07
CA ASP A 399 -2.23 -29.91 -11.92
C ASP A 399 -1.80 -30.46 -10.54
N LEU A 400 -2.78 -30.68 -9.65
CA LEU A 400 -2.53 -31.20 -8.30
C LEU A 400 -2.00 -32.66 -8.28
N SER A 401 -2.03 -33.39 -9.39
CA SER A 401 -1.38 -34.70 -9.47
C SER A 401 0.14 -34.59 -9.55
N LYS A 402 0.66 -33.43 -9.97
CA LYS A 402 2.09 -33.15 -10.05
C LYS A 402 2.59 -32.48 -8.78
N LYS A 403 3.88 -32.66 -8.50
CA LYS A 403 4.55 -31.96 -7.40
C LYS A 403 4.59 -30.44 -7.66
N SER A 404 4.94 -30.02 -8.88
CA SER A 404 4.89 -28.62 -9.32
C SER A 404 3.54 -27.96 -9.07
N GLY A 405 2.45 -28.59 -9.50
CA GLY A 405 1.11 -28.04 -9.34
C GLY A 405 0.64 -27.95 -7.88
N ARG A 406 1.06 -28.87 -7.01
CA ARG A 406 0.80 -28.75 -5.56
C ARG A 406 1.57 -27.59 -4.92
N HIS A 407 2.81 -27.34 -5.34
CA HIS A 407 3.59 -26.19 -4.87
C HIS A 407 3.02 -24.86 -5.40
N ALA A 408 2.58 -24.83 -6.66
CA ALA A 408 1.86 -23.69 -7.22
C ALA A 408 0.55 -23.41 -6.44
N ALA A 409 -0.16 -24.45 -6.02
CA ALA A 409 -1.35 -24.30 -5.17
C ALA A 409 -1.04 -23.68 -3.80
N LEU A 410 0.09 -24.05 -3.16
CA LEU A 410 0.53 -23.39 -1.92
C LEU A 410 0.89 -21.92 -2.16
N ARG A 411 1.59 -21.62 -3.26
CA ARG A 411 1.89 -20.23 -3.65
C ARG A 411 0.61 -19.42 -3.77
N ARG A 412 -0.42 -20.00 -4.38
CA ARG A 412 -1.73 -19.37 -4.54
C ARG A 412 -2.37 -19.03 -3.19
N LEU A 413 -2.38 -19.97 -2.25
CA LEU A 413 -2.90 -19.75 -0.90
C LEU A 413 -2.10 -18.69 -0.15
N GLN A 414 -0.78 -18.66 -0.32
CA GLN A 414 0.08 -17.62 0.24
C GLN A 414 -0.31 -16.23 -0.30
N LEU A 415 -0.47 -16.09 -1.62
CA LEU A 415 -0.87 -14.81 -2.26
C LEU A 415 -2.26 -14.36 -1.81
N ILE A 416 -3.22 -15.29 -1.72
CA ILE A 416 -4.57 -14.99 -1.23
C ILE A 416 -4.50 -14.47 0.22
N GLY A 417 -3.81 -15.18 1.12
CA GLY A 417 -3.68 -14.76 2.50
C GLY A 417 -2.90 -13.45 2.68
N GLU A 418 -1.90 -13.18 1.83
CA GLU A 418 -1.15 -11.92 1.82
C GLU A 418 -2.06 -10.72 1.51
N LEU A 419 -2.97 -10.86 0.55
CA LEU A 419 -3.96 -9.81 0.23
C LEU A 419 -4.99 -9.59 1.34
N PHE A 420 -5.20 -10.58 2.21
CA PHE A 420 -6.01 -10.45 3.43
C PHE A 420 -5.20 -10.01 4.66
N THR A 421 -3.93 -9.59 4.52
CA THR A 421 -3.24 -8.98 5.67
C THR A 421 -3.77 -7.56 5.88
N GLY A 422 -3.68 -7.03 7.11
CA GLY A 422 -4.13 -5.66 7.43
C GLY A 422 -3.36 -4.55 6.70
N LYS A 423 -2.28 -4.88 5.98
CA LYS A 423 -1.57 -3.97 5.07
C LYS A 423 -2.32 -3.76 3.75
N ASN A 424 -3.02 -4.80 3.28
CA ASN A 424 -3.65 -4.85 1.96
C ASN A 424 -5.19 -4.78 2.10
N PHE A 425 -5.78 -5.48 3.05
CA PHE A 425 -7.23 -5.46 3.26
C PHE A 425 -7.58 -4.53 4.40
N SER A 426 -8.32 -3.46 4.12
CA SER A 426 -8.71 -2.54 5.18
C SER A 426 -9.62 -3.20 6.21
N SER A 427 -9.59 -2.68 7.44
CA SER A 427 -10.56 -3.03 8.49
C SER A 427 -12.01 -2.89 8.01
N GLU A 428 -12.28 -1.97 7.09
CA GLU A 428 -13.64 -1.74 6.58
C GLU A 428 -14.13 -2.93 5.81
N LEU A 429 -13.29 -3.51 4.95
CA LEU A 429 -13.68 -4.68 4.19
C LEU A 429 -13.86 -5.93 5.07
N PHE A 430 -13.07 -6.08 6.14
CA PHE A 430 -13.27 -7.19 7.10
C PHE A 430 -14.62 -7.10 7.81
N ASP A 431 -15.07 -5.89 8.14
CA ASP A 431 -16.31 -5.66 8.87
C ASP A 431 -17.57 -5.82 7.98
N LEU A 432 -17.42 -5.91 6.65
CA LEU A 432 -18.54 -6.08 5.71
C LEU A 432 -19.12 -7.52 5.68
N ASP A 433 -18.36 -8.54 6.09
CA ASP A 433 -18.84 -9.91 6.20
C ASP A 433 -18.24 -10.60 7.45
N ASP A 434 -19.02 -10.63 8.54
CA ASP A 434 -18.64 -11.26 9.81
C ASP A 434 -18.80 -12.78 9.82
N SER A 435 -19.27 -13.38 8.70
CA SER A 435 -19.41 -14.82 8.56
C SER A 435 -18.14 -15.52 8.05
N ILE A 436 -17.11 -14.76 7.67
CA ILE A 436 -15.84 -15.28 7.16
C ILE A 436 -14.77 -15.16 8.24
N ASP A 437 -14.06 -16.26 8.48
CA ASP A 437 -12.87 -16.24 9.33
C ASP A 437 -11.64 -15.78 8.53
N TRP A 438 -11.53 -14.46 8.35
CA TRP A 438 -10.42 -13.85 7.63
C TRP A 438 -9.05 -14.19 8.24
N ARG A 439 -9.00 -14.40 9.56
CA ARG A 439 -7.76 -14.75 10.28
C ARG A 439 -7.27 -16.14 9.90
N ALA A 440 -8.16 -17.06 9.52
CA ALA A 440 -7.76 -18.38 9.05
C ALA A 440 -6.89 -18.29 7.78
N LEU A 441 -7.24 -17.40 6.84
CA LEU A 441 -6.48 -17.20 5.59
C LEU A 441 -5.09 -16.59 5.86
N ILE A 442 -5.01 -15.61 6.77
CA ILE A 442 -3.74 -15.03 7.22
C ILE A 442 -2.87 -16.09 7.92
N THR A 443 -3.46 -16.89 8.81
CA THR A 443 -2.77 -17.98 9.52
C THR A 443 -2.21 -19.02 8.56
N ILE A 444 -2.96 -19.38 7.52
CA ILE A 444 -2.47 -20.29 6.48
C ILE A 444 -1.29 -19.68 5.74
N ARG A 445 -1.37 -18.40 5.34
CA ARG A 445 -0.25 -17.70 4.72
C ARG A 445 0.98 -17.72 5.63
N ASP A 446 0.83 -17.38 6.91
CA ASP A 446 1.94 -17.34 7.86
C ASP A 446 2.55 -18.74 8.06
N GLY A 447 1.73 -19.79 8.14
CA GLY A 447 2.21 -21.17 8.23
C GLY A 447 2.92 -21.65 6.96
N ILE A 448 2.47 -21.23 5.78
CA ILE A 448 3.12 -21.53 4.49
C ILE A 448 4.44 -20.76 4.36
N THR A 449 4.48 -19.48 4.77
CA THR A 449 5.67 -18.63 4.67
C THR A 449 6.71 -19.02 5.72
N HIS A 450 6.34 -19.11 7.00
CA HIS A 450 7.25 -19.35 8.12
C HIS A 450 7.37 -20.84 8.45
N GLN A 451 7.80 -21.65 7.47
CA GLN A 451 8.10 -23.07 7.69
C GLN A 451 9.37 -23.29 8.54
N ASP A 452 10.17 -22.24 8.75
CA ASP A 452 11.32 -22.25 9.66
C ASP A 452 10.93 -22.21 11.15
N GLU A 453 9.67 -21.89 11.44
CA GLU A 453 9.10 -21.78 12.78
C GLU A 453 8.25 -23.02 13.16
N ARG A 454 8.20 -23.31 14.46
CA ARG A 454 7.36 -24.38 15.04
C ARG A 454 7.60 -25.73 14.32
N ASP A 455 6.54 -26.48 14.09
CA ASP A 455 6.46 -27.70 13.27
C ASP A 455 5.72 -27.43 11.94
N ASN A 456 5.76 -26.18 11.45
CA ASN A 456 5.02 -25.77 10.25
C ASN A 456 5.46 -26.55 9.00
N LYS A 457 6.76 -26.79 8.81
CA LYS A 457 7.27 -27.60 7.68
C LYS A 457 6.57 -28.95 7.57
N GLU A 458 6.49 -29.71 8.66
CA GLU A 458 5.82 -31.01 8.69
C GLU A 458 4.33 -30.90 8.36
N LYS A 459 3.64 -29.90 8.94
CA LYS A 459 2.22 -29.67 8.70
C LYS A 459 1.94 -29.33 7.22
N ILE A 460 2.81 -28.56 6.60
CA ILE A 460 2.72 -28.23 5.16
C ILE A 460 3.09 -29.44 4.29
N ASP A 461 4.10 -30.22 4.64
CA ASP A 461 4.45 -31.46 3.92
C ASP A 461 3.32 -32.49 3.97
N THR A 462 2.63 -32.57 5.12
CA THR A 462 1.42 -33.39 5.30
C THR A 462 0.30 -32.90 4.38
N LEU A 463 0.08 -31.58 4.29
CA LEU A 463 -0.91 -31.00 3.38
C LEU A 463 -0.57 -31.26 1.90
N LEU A 464 0.70 -31.12 1.51
CA LEU A 464 1.16 -31.44 0.15
C LEU A 464 0.92 -32.92 -0.19
N SER A 465 1.00 -33.81 0.80
CA SER A 465 0.72 -35.24 0.62
C SER A 465 -0.78 -35.56 0.55
N ASP A 466 -1.64 -34.71 1.10
CA ASP A 466 -3.10 -34.85 1.09
C ASP A 466 -3.75 -34.11 -0.09
N GLN A 467 -3.66 -34.72 -1.28
CA GLN A 467 -4.17 -34.15 -2.53
C GLN A 467 -5.67 -33.85 -2.48
N GLU A 468 -6.48 -34.70 -1.84
CA GLU A 468 -7.94 -34.51 -1.79
C GLU A 468 -8.32 -33.32 -0.89
N ARG A 469 -7.63 -33.13 0.24
CA ARG A 469 -7.84 -31.93 1.06
C ARG A 469 -7.41 -30.67 0.33
N LEU A 470 -6.25 -30.68 -0.34
CA LEU A 470 -5.78 -29.53 -1.11
C LEU A 470 -6.77 -29.18 -2.23
N LYS A 471 -7.30 -30.18 -2.93
CA LYS A 471 -8.35 -30.03 -3.95
C LYS A 471 -9.65 -29.43 -3.39
N LYS A 472 -10.10 -29.83 -2.20
CA LYS A 472 -11.26 -29.19 -1.55
C LYS A 472 -11.00 -27.72 -1.24
N ILE A 473 -9.81 -27.39 -0.75
CA ILE A 473 -9.43 -26.01 -0.44
C ILE A 473 -9.39 -25.15 -1.71
N VAL A 474 -8.57 -25.52 -2.69
CA VAL A 474 -8.36 -24.68 -3.89
C VAL A 474 -9.48 -24.83 -4.93
N GLY A 475 -10.22 -25.93 -4.93
CA GLY A 475 -11.39 -26.09 -5.80
C GLY A 475 -12.63 -25.46 -5.18
N GLU A 476 -13.18 -26.12 -4.16
CA GLU A 476 -14.51 -25.82 -3.63
C GLU A 476 -14.52 -24.55 -2.76
N GLU A 477 -13.63 -24.44 -1.78
CA GLU A 477 -13.66 -23.35 -0.79
C GLU A 477 -13.14 -22.02 -1.34
N VAL A 478 -12.10 -22.04 -2.18
CA VAL A 478 -11.65 -20.85 -2.92
C VAL A 478 -12.75 -20.33 -3.87
N SER A 479 -13.50 -21.22 -4.51
CA SER A 479 -14.65 -20.83 -5.33
C SER A 479 -15.77 -20.19 -4.48
N ASP A 480 -16.10 -20.76 -3.32
CA ASP A 480 -17.06 -20.15 -2.37
C ASP A 480 -16.60 -18.76 -1.92
N LEU A 481 -15.31 -18.61 -1.63
CA LEU A 481 -14.73 -17.32 -1.26
C LEU A 481 -14.86 -16.28 -2.37
N TRP A 482 -14.70 -16.67 -3.64
CA TRP A 482 -14.92 -15.78 -4.78
C TRP A 482 -16.36 -15.23 -4.84
N PHE A 483 -17.36 -16.08 -4.59
CA PHE A 483 -18.76 -15.62 -4.53
C PHE A 483 -18.99 -14.62 -3.39
N ARG A 484 -18.37 -14.85 -2.24
CA ARG A 484 -18.48 -13.96 -1.09
C ARG A 484 -17.87 -12.58 -1.36
N LEU A 485 -16.79 -12.50 -2.14
CA LEU A 485 -16.25 -11.20 -2.56
C LEU A 485 -17.27 -10.35 -3.35
N HIS A 486 -18.14 -10.97 -4.16
CA HIS A 486 -19.20 -10.23 -4.82
C HIS A 486 -20.23 -9.67 -3.83
N ASN A 487 -20.53 -10.37 -2.73
CA ASN A 487 -21.40 -9.84 -1.66
C ASN A 487 -20.74 -8.68 -0.90
N ILE A 488 -19.40 -8.68 -0.80
CA ILE A 488 -18.65 -7.55 -0.25
C ILE A 488 -18.79 -6.32 -1.14
N LEU A 489 -18.80 -6.47 -2.47
CA LEU A 489 -19.06 -5.34 -3.38
C LEU A 489 -20.43 -4.72 -3.14
N GLU A 490 -21.47 -5.54 -2.94
CA GLU A 490 -22.80 -5.05 -2.59
C GLU A 490 -22.80 -4.30 -1.25
N SER A 491 -22.18 -4.88 -0.22
CA SER A 491 -22.14 -4.29 1.12
C SER A 491 -21.35 -2.97 1.16
N ARG A 492 -20.26 -2.91 0.41
CA ARG A 492 -19.46 -1.69 0.20
C ARG A 492 -20.29 -0.59 -0.48
N GLU A 493 -21.09 -0.94 -1.47
CA GLU A 493 -21.98 0.02 -2.12
C GLU A 493 -23.09 0.51 -1.18
N LYS A 494 -23.63 -0.35 -0.31
CA LYS A 494 -24.61 0.08 0.71
C LYS A 494 -24.01 1.07 1.71
N LEU A 495 -22.71 0.97 2.02
CA LEU A 495 -22.02 1.84 2.96
C LEU A 495 -21.77 3.25 2.38
N ILE A 496 -21.28 3.34 1.15
CA ILE A 496 -20.83 4.62 0.55
C ILE A 496 -21.84 5.18 -0.47
N GLY A 497 -22.65 4.31 -1.05
CA GLY A 497 -23.53 4.60 -2.18
C GLY A 497 -22.96 4.13 -3.54
N PRO A 498 -23.80 4.09 -4.58
CA PRO A 498 -23.40 3.68 -5.92
C PRO A 498 -22.47 4.70 -6.60
N TYR A 499 -21.61 4.17 -7.47
CA TYR A 499 -20.84 4.95 -8.44
C TYR A 499 -21.67 5.17 -9.71
N ASP A 500 -21.99 6.43 -10.01
CA ASP A 500 -22.89 6.83 -11.10
C ASP A 500 -22.15 7.56 -12.25
N ASN A 501 -20.84 7.28 -12.43
CA ASN A 501 -19.96 7.96 -13.41
C ASN A 501 -19.86 9.48 -13.18
N ASP A 502 -19.75 9.84 -11.90
CA ASP A 502 -19.52 11.20 -11.39
C ASP A 502 -18.48 11.13 -10.27
N ALA A 503 -17.21 11.21 -10.65
CA ALA A 503 -16.06 11.12 -9.75
C ALA A 503 -16.12 12.15 -8.62
N LYS A 504 -16.56 13.38 -8.91
CA LYS A 504 -16.64 14.47 -7.95
C LYS A 504 -17.67 14.21 -6.86
N ALA A 505 -18.90 13.87 -7.25
CA ALA A 505 -19.94 13.56 -6.28
C ALA A 505 -19.57 12.30 -5.48
N TYR A 506 -18.92 11.34 -6.12
CA TYR A 506 -18.52 10.09 -5.47
C TYR A 506 -17.39 10.28 -4.46
N TRP A 507 -16.35 11.04 -4.80
CA TRP A 507 -15.25 11.37 -3.89
C TRP A 507 -15.79 12.01 -2.60
N LYS A 508 -16.74 12.94 -2.71
CA LYS A 508 -17.39 13.55 -1.54
C LYS A 508 -18.08 12.52 -0.63
N LYS A 509 -18.72 11.49 -1.20
CA LYS A 509 -19.32 10.39 -0.42
C LYS A 509 -18.24 9.58 0.31
N ILE A 510 -17.13 9.26 -0.37
CA ILE A 510 -15.99 8.55 0.21
C ILE A 510 -15.41 9.34 1.39
N LEU A 511 -15.15 10.63 1.19
CA LEU A 511 -14.57 11.49 2.22
C LEU A 511 -15.51 11.65 3.43
N ALA A 512 -16.81 11.84 3.20
CA ALA A 512 -17.80 11.95 4.26
C ALA A 512 -17.87 10.67 5.12
N ALA A 513 -17.88 9.49 4.49
CA ALA A 513 -17.89 8.21 5.20
C ALA A 513 -16.64 8.04 6.10
N GLN A 514 -15.46 8.47 5.62
CA GLN A 514 -14.23 8.43 6.42
C GLN A 514 -14.26 9.41 7.61
N GLN A 515 -14.81 10.61 7.40
CA GLN A 515 -14.94 11.64 8.44
C GLN A 515 -15.90 11.18 9.56
N GLU A 516 -17.05 10.60 9.21
CA GLU A 516 -18.00 10.05 10.18
C GLU A 516 -17.36 8.96 11.05
N LYS A 517 -16.55 8.09 10.44
CA LYS A 517 -15.83 7.02 11.16
C LYS A 517 -14.74 7.54 12.09
N SER A 518 -14.08 8.63 11.69
CA SER A 518 -12.97 9.23 12.45
C SER A 518 -13.45 10.13 13.59
N ALA A 519 -14.76 10.41 13.68
CA ALA A 519 -15.33 11.16 14.78
C ALA A 519 -15.12 10.41 16.11
N PRO A 520 -14.65 11.11 17.17
CA PRO A 520 -14.43 10.47 18.46
C PRO A 520 -15.74 9.88 18.97
N LYS A 521 -15.78 8.55 19.14
CA LYS A 521 -16.87 7.90 19.88
C LYS A 521 -16.80 8.45 21.30
N ILE A 522 -17.85 9.15 21.72
CA ILE A 522 -18.01 9.62 23.10
C ILE A 522 -18.21 8.35 23.94
N GLU A 523 -17.13 7.75 24.40
CA GLU A 523 -17.20 6.72 25.43
C GLU A 523 -17.64 7.43 26.72
N GLU A 524 -18.85 7.10 27.18
CA GLU A 524 -19.32 7.47 28.51
C GLU A 524 -18.33 6.91 29.52
N ALA A 525 -17.42 7.76 30.00
CA ALA A 525 -16.50 7.39 31.05
C ALA A 525 -17.32 6.92 32.25
N GLU A 526 -17.23 5.62 32.57
CA GLU A 526 -17.77 5.07 33.80
C GLU A 526 -17.20 5.91 34.95
N VAL A 527 -18.08 6.68 35.61
CA VAL A 527 -17.72 7.50 36.76
C VAL A 527 -17.29 6.54 37.87
N GLU A 528 -15.98 6.33 38.02
CA GLU A 528 -15.44 5.56 39.14
C GLU A 528 -15.93 6.21 40.44
N ILE A 529 -16.74 5.47 41.20
CA ILE A 529 -17.24 5.90 42.50
C ILE A 529 -16.04 6.17 43.40
N ILE A 530 -15.79 7.44 43.72
CA ILE A 530 -14.69 7.89 44.57
C ILE A 530 -14.83 7.24 45.95
N LYS A 531 -14.00 6.23 46.25
CA LYS A 531 -13.93 5.59 47.57
C LYS A 531 -12.79 6.19 48.37
N ARG A 532 -13.11 6.71 49.55
CA ARG A 532 -12.13 7.21 50.54
C ARG A 532 -11.05 6.15 50.82
N ARG A 533 -9.78 6.53 50.82
CA ARG A 533 -8.63 5.59 50.93
C ARG A 533 -8.22 5.30 52.37
N VAL A 534 -8.43 6.24 53.28
CA VAL A 534 -8.19 6.10 54.74
C VAL A 534 -9.38 6.64 55.55
N SER A 535 -9.45 6.30 56.84
CA SER A 535 -10.49 6.82 57.72
C SER A 535 -10.24 8.29 58.11
N GLU A 536 -11.30 9.03 58.43
CA GLU A 536 -11.19 10.44 58.86
C GLU A 536 -10.29 10.60 60.09
N LYS A 537 -10.33 9.63 61.01
CA LYS A 537 -9.48 9.61 62.20
C LYS A 537 -7.99 9.45 61.87
N GLU A 538 -7.66 8.60 60.89
CA GLU A 538 -6.27 8.42 60.43
C GLU A 538 -5.77 9.66 59.67
N GLU A 539 -6.63 10.29 58.87
CA GLU A 539 -6.34 11.53 58.17
C GLU A 539 -6.09 12.69 59.16
N GLU A 540 -6.96 12.85 60.15
CA GLU A 540 -6.81 13.88 61.19
C GLU A 540 -5.53 13.68 62.00
N GLN A 541 -5.20 12.42 62.34
CA GLN A 541 -3.94 12.07 62.99
C GLN A 541 -2.72 12.44 62.12
N PHE A 542 -2.80 12.18 60.81
CA PHE A 542 -1.72 12.49 59.88
C PHE A 542 -1.54 13.99 59.68
N LEU A 543 -2.63 14.72 59.47
CA LEU A 543 -2.61 16.17 59.29
C LEU A 543 -2.21 16.92 60.56
N SER A 544 -2.64 16.45 61.75
CA SER A 544 -2.24 17.05 63.02
C SER A 544 -0.73 16.93 63.26
N ALA A 545 -0.14 15.76 62.98
CA ALA A 545 1.31 15.57 63.06
C ALA A 545 2.08 16.41 62.03
N LEU A 546 1.48 16.62 60.84
CA LEU A 546 2.02 17.49 59.80
C LEU A 546 1.91 18.99 60.17
N MET A 547 0.95 19.38 61.02
CA MET A 547 0.79 20.75 61.54
C MET A 547 1.67 21.05 62.76
N GLU A 548 1.92 20.06 63.62
CA GLU A 548 2.83 20.18 64.77
C GLU A 548 4.26 20.50 64.33
N HIS A 549 4.69 19.91 63.21
CA HIS A 549 5.96 20.19 62.57
C HIS A 549 5.76 21.31 61.53
N LYS A 550 6.09 22.57 61.88
CA LYS A 550 5.86 23.80 61.08
C LYS A 550 6.63 23.88 59.74
N THR A 551 6.88 22.76 59.08
CA THR A 551 7.65 22.58 57.84
C THR A 551 6.79 22.26 56.62
N ALA A 552 5.46 22.08 56.77
CA ALA A 552 4.55 21.76 55.67
C ALA A 552 3.73 22.96 55.20
N SER A 553 3.72 23.22 53.89
CA SER A 553 2.86 24.25 53.26
C SER A 553 1.39 23.80 53.20
N VAL A 554 0.48 24.76 52.98
CA VAL A 554 -0.95 24.49 52.78
C VAL A 554 -1.20 23.60 51.55
N GLU A 555 -0.36 23.70 50.52
CA GLU A 555 -0.43 22.85 49.33
C GLU A 555 -0.16 21.37 49.64
N ILE A 556 0.83 21.09 50.49
CA ILE A 556 1.16 19.72 50.91
C ILE A 556 0.02 19.11 51.72
N GLN A 557 -0.62 19.91 52.59
CA GLN A 557 -1.80 19.50 53.36
C GLN A 557 -2.97 19.14 52.43
N ASN A 558 -3.27 20.00 51.46
CA ASN A 558 -4.32 19.76 50.48
C ASN A 558 -4.01 18.55 49.60
N ARG A 559 -2.74 18.35 49.23
CA ARG A 559 -2.29 17.18 48.49
C ARG A 559 -2.50 15.89 49.30
N CYS A 560 -2.16 15.86 50.58
CA CYS A 560 -2.42 14.73 51.45
C CYS A 560 -3.92 14.46 51.62
N ARG A 561 -4.75 15.49 51.80
CA ARG A 561 -6.23 15.36 51.84
C ARG A 561 -6.79 14.73 50.57
N ALA A 562 -6.39 15.24 49.40
CA ALA A 562 -6.81 14.68 48.11
C ALA A 562 -6.38 13.21 47.92
N ILE A 563 -5.21 12.83 48.45
CA ILE A 563 -4.76 11.43 48.42
C ILE A 563 -5.63 10.56 49.32
N PHE A 564 -5.98 11.05 50.51
CA PHE A 564 -6.76 10.34 51.52
C PHE A 564 -8.24 10.22 51.17
N ASP A 565 -8.85 11.26 50.62
CA ASP A 565 -10.24 11.28 50.20
C ASP A 565 -10.49 10.54 48.87
N GLY A 566 -9.42 10.26 48.12
CA GLY A 566 -9.44 9.52 46.86
C GLY A 566 -9.65 10.38 45.62
N THR A 567 -9.79 11.69 45.76
CA THR A 567 -9.97 12.65 44.66
C THR A 567 -8.66 12.99 43.93
N GLY A 568 -7.52 12.79 44.60
CA GLY A 568 -6.18 13.06 44.07
C GLY A 568 -5.52 11.82 43.43
N PRO A 569 -4.68 12.00 42.40
CA PRO A 569 -3.92 10.92 41.79
C PRO A 569 -2.95 10.27 42.81
N LEU A 570 -2.69 8.97 42.63
CA LEU A 570 -1.77 8.23 43.50
C LEU A 570 -0.34 8.74 43.33
N PRO A 571 0.36 9.12 44.42
CA PRO A 571 1.74 9.58 44.35
C PRO A 571 2.69 8.42 44.04
N ASN A 572 3.72 8.69 43.24
CA ASN A 572 4.81 7.73 43.01
C ASN A 572 5.73 7.60 44.25
N LYS A 573 6.66 6.64 44.26
CA LYS A 573 7.55 6.39 45.42
C LYS A 573 8.39 7.61 45.83
N MET A 574 8.79 8.43 44.86
CA MET A 574 9.59 9.63 45.10
C MET A 574 8.75 10.70 45.80
N GLU A 575 7.53 10.95 45.29
CA GLU A 575 6.56 11.87 45.89
C GLU A 575 6.16 11.46 47.30
N VAL A 576 5.92 10.15 47.55
CA VAL A 576 5.65 9.64 48.90
C VAL A 576 6.83 9.94 49.83
N GLY A 577 8.07 9.78 49.36
CA GLY A 577 9.27 10.16 50.10
C GLY A 577 9.27 11.64 50.48
N THR A 578 8.96 12.53 49.53
CA THR A 578 8.88 13.98 49.76
C THR A 578 7.80 14.34 50.77
N LEU A 579 6.59 13.75 50.66
CA LEU A 579 5.50 14.01 51.59
C LEU A 579 5.84 13.57 53.03
N LEU A 580 6.55 12.45 53.19
CA LEU A 580 6.98 11.95 54.49
C LEU A 580 8.13 12.78 55.11
N GLN A 581 8.91 13.52 54.31
CA GLN A 581 9.98 14.41 54.82
C GLN A 581 9.42 15.60 55.62
N HIS A 582 8.15 15.97 55.40
CA HIS A 582 7.49 17.04 56.14
C HIS A 582 6.91 16.59 57.50
N LEU A 583 6.99 15.29 57.81
CA LEU A 583 6.59 14.75 59.11
C LEU A 583 7.72 14.89 60.15
N PRO A 584 7.42 14.75 61.45
CA PRO A 584 8.44 14.73 62.50
C PRO A 584 9.56 13.73 62.20
N PRO A 585 10.85 14.11 62.32
CA PRO A 585 11.97 13.24 62.02
C PRO A 585 11.88 11.91 62.76
N ARG A 586 12.21 10.82 62.07
CA ARG A 586 12.26 9.46 62.66
C ARG A 586 13.20 9.36 63.88
N LYS A 587 14.15 10.29 64.03
CA LYS A 587 15.07 10.38 65.17
C LYS A 587 14.39 10.88 66.44
N ASP A 588 13.33 11.66 66.33
CA ASP A 588 12.66 12.32 67.45
C ASP A 588 11.58 11.42 68.05
N ASP A 589 10.81 10.73 67.19
CA ASP A 589 9.84 9.71 67.61
C ASP A 589 9.66 8.64 66.55
N ARG A 590 10.37 7.52 66.74
CA ARG A 590 10.39 6.39 65.80
C ARG A 590 9.03 5.70 65.68
N GLU A 591 8.27 5.64 66.78
CA GLU A 591 6.97 4.96 66.81
C GLU A 591 5.92 5.79 66.09
N LYS A 592 5.84 7.10 66.40
CA LYS A 592 4.91 8.03 65.74
C LYS A 592 5.18 8.14 64.24
N TYR A 593 6.46 8.26 63.83
CA TYR A 593 6.81 8.26 62.40
C TYR A 593 6.41 6.96 61.70
N SER A 594 6.61 5.81 62.34
CA SER A 594 6.22 4.52 61.76
C SER A 594 4.71 4.38 61.59
N GLN A 595 3.91 4.92 62.51
CA GLN A 595 2.45 4.92 62.40
C GLN A 595 1.98 5.83 61.26
N LEU A 596 2.53 7.05 61.15
CA LEU A 596 2.17 8.00 60.09
C LEU A 596 2.56 7.47 58.70
N ALA A 597 3.75 6.88 58.56
CA ALA A 597 4.18 6.25 57.32
C ALA A 597 3.27 5.07 56.92
N LYS A 598 2.72 4.32 57.88
CA LYS A 598 1.72 3.27 57.62
C LYS A 598 0.41 3.84 57.09
N ILE A 599 -0.05 4.98 57.60
CA ILE A 599 -1.27 5.66 57.09
C ILE A 599 -1.07 6.06 55.63
N MET A 600 0.05 6.70 55.30
CA MET A 600 0.37 7.06 53.91
C MET A 600 0.49 5.81 53.02
N THR A 601 1.18 4.77 53.48
CA THR A 601 1.32 3.50 52.75
C THR A 601 -0.04 2.85 52.50
N LYS A 602 -0.97 2.92 53.45
CA LYS A 602 -2.34 2.41 53.32
C LYS A 602 -3.15 3.22 52.30
N ALA A 603 -2.98 4.53 52.27
CA ALA A 603 -3.63 5.41 51.29
C ALA A 603 -3.09 5.22 49.86
N THR A 604 -1.82 4.86 49.72
CA THR A 604 -1.14 4.70 48.42
C THR A 604 -1.02 3.25 47.97
N ALA A 605 -1.42 2.29 48.81
CA ALA A 605 -1.43 0.87 48.45
C ALA A 605 -2.52 0.64 47.40
N ASN A 606 -2.12 0.22 46.20
CA ASN A 606 -3.05 -0.31 45.21
C ASN A 606 -3.81 -1.49 45.83
N LYS A 607 -5.08 -1.26 46.22
CA LYS A 607 -6.04 -2.28 46.67
C LYS A 607 -6.47 -3.16 45.51
N SER A 608 -5.53 -3.92 44.99
CA SER A 608 -5.86 -5.10 44.21
C SER A 608 -5.07 -6.22 44.87
N SER A 609 -5.74 -7.04 45.67
CA SER A 609 -5.11 -8.24 46.22
C SER A 609 -4.61 -9.12 45.07
N GLN A 610 -3.61 -9.98 45.31
CA GLN A 610 -3.16 -10.92 44.27
C GLN A 610 -4.32 -11.81 43.78
N GLU A 611 -5.27 -12.12 44.66
CA GLU A 611 -6.52 -12.81 44.30
C GLU A 611 -7.46 -11.97 43.44
N GLU A 612 -7.65 -10.68 43.71
CA GLU A 612 -8.47 -9.80 42.85
C GLU A 612 -7.83 -9.58 41.48
N ARG A 613 -6.49 -9.53 41.40
CA ARG A 613 -5.78 -9.50 40.11
C ARG A 613 -5.93 -10.81 39.35
N ASN A 614 -5.87 -11.95 40.04
CA ASN A 614 -6.06 -13.26 39.44
C ASN A 614 -7.52 -13.47 39.01
N GLN A 615 -8.50 -13.02 39.79
CA GLN A 615 -9.92 -13.04 39.43
C GLN A 615 -10.22 -12.11 38.25
N LYS A 616 -9.67 -10.88 38.22
CA LYS A 616 -9.79 -10.01 37.04
C LYS A 616 -9.14 -10.64 35.80
N ARG A 617 -7.99 -11.30 35.93
CA ARG A 617 -7.35 -12.04 34.83
C ARG A 617 -8.23 -13.20 34.35
N GLN A 618 -8.79 -13.99 35.26
CA GLN A 618 -9.74 -15.06 34.94
C GLN A 618 -11.00 -14.52 34.26
N GLN A 619 -11.58 -13.44 34.77
CA GLN A 619 -12.74 -12.79 34.14
C GLN A 619 -12.41 -12.25 32.75
N ILE A 620 -11.21 -11.68 32.54
CA ILE A 620 -10.75 -11.23 31.22
C ILE A 620 -10.55 -12.45 30.29
N GLU A 621 -9.96 -13.54 30.77
CA GLU A 621 -9.77 -14.77 29.99
C GLU A 621 -11.10 -15.45 29.63
N GLU A 622 -12.04 -15.53 30.57
CA GLU A 622 -13.38 -16.08 30.34
C GLU A 622 -14.17 -15.18 29.38
N ALA A 623 -14.11 -13.86 29.54
CA ALA A 623 -14.73 -12.92 28.62
C ALA A 623 -14.09 -13.01 27.22
N ALA A 624 -12.77 -13.19 27.13
CA ALA A 624 -12.07 -13.39 25.86
C ALA A 624 -12.50 -14.70 25.19
N LYS A 625 -12.53 -15.82 25.93
CA LYS A 625 -13.02 -17.12 25.44
C LYS A 625 -14.47 -17.05 24.99
N LYS A 626 -15.33 -16.35 25.74
CA LYS A 626 -16.73 -16.15 25.38
C LYS A 626 -16.87 -15.36 24.07
N ARG A 627 -16.13 -14.25 23.93
CA ARG A 627 -16.10 -13.46 22.69
C ARG A 627 -15.57 -14.26 21.50
N GLU A 628 -14.59 -15.14 21.73
CA GLU A 628 -14.02 -16.01 20.71
C GLU A 628 -15.04 -17.08 20.27
N LEU A 629 -15.71 -17.75 21.21
CA LEU A 629 -16.79 -18.70 20.92
C LEU A 629 -17.97 -18.04 20.19
N GLU A 630 -18.39 -16.85 20.63
CA GLU A 630 -19.42 -16.07 19.95
C GLU A 630 -19.00 -15.74 18.52
N ARG A 631 -17.73 -15.38 18.30
CA ARG A 631 -17.21 -15.11 16.95
C ARG A 631 -17.17 -16.37 16.10
N GLU A 632 -16.66 -17.48 16.64
CA GLU A 632 -16.60 -18.77 15.95
C GLU A 632 -18.00 -19.29 15.53
N SER A 633 -19.02 -19.02 16.36
CA SER A 633 -20.41 -19.41 16.07
C SER A 633 -21.02 -18.71 14.85
N LYS A 634 -20.49 -17.54 14.46
CA LYS A 634 -20.96 -16.78 13.30
C LYS A 634 -20.39 -17.29 11.98
N TYR A 635 -19.25 -17.97 12.02
CA TYR A 635 -18.52 -18.36 10.82
C TYR A 635 -19.25 -19.45 10.03
N LYS A 636 -19.40 -19.24 8.71
CA LYS A 636 -20.11 -20.15 7.80
C LYS A 636 -19.19 -20.59 6.67
N GLY A 637 -19.18 -21.89 6.36
CA GLY A 637 -18.37 -22.45 5.25
C GLY A 637 -16.87 -22.51 5.55
N LEU A 638 -16.06 -22.65 4.49
CA LEU A 638 -14.58 -22.66 4.54
C LEU A 638 -14.01 -23.59 5.62
N ASN A 639 -14.58 -24.79 5.75
CA ASN A 639 -14.31 -25.69 6.87
C ASN A 639 -12.88 -26.26 6.82
N ASN A 640 -12.38 -26.59 5.63
CA ASN A 640 -11.04 -27.15 5.44
C ASN A 640 -9.96 -26.08 5.65
N ILE A 641 -10.21 -24.85 5.21
CA ILE A 641 -9.40 -23.65 5.50
C ILE A 641 -9.33 -23.44 7.01
N ARG A 642 -10.48 -23.37 7.71
CA ARG A 642 -10.49 -23.20 9.18
C ARG A 642 -9.78 -24.34 9.90
N ALA A 643 -10.03 -25.58 9.51
CA ALA A 643 -9.35 -26.75 10.07
C ALA A 643 -7.84 -26.74 9.82
N LEU A 644 -7.38 -26.20 8.68
CA LEU A 644 -5.95 -26.06 8.40
C LEU A 644 -5.32 -24.97 9.27
N ALA A 645 -5.96 -23.81 9.39
CA ALA A 645 -5.51 -22.74 10.27
C ALA A 645 -5.43 -23.20 11.74
N GLN A 646 -6.45 -23.90 12.23
CA GLN A 646 -6.45 -24.48 13.58
C GLN A 646 -5.29 -25.47 13.75
N ASN A 647 -5.01 -26.33 12.77
CA ASN A 647 -3.86 -27.24 12.81
C ASN A 647 -2.52 -26.47 12.90
N LEU A 648 -2.35 -25.39 12.15
CA LEU A 648 -1.16 -24.54 12.21
C LEU A 648 -1.00 -23.84 13.58
N LEU A 649 -2.11 -23.48 14.23
CA LEU A 649 -2.09 -22.85 15.56
C LEU A 649 -1.85 -23.83 16.72
N GLN A 650 -2.08 -25.14 16.53
CA GLN A 650 -1.83 -26.14 17.56
C GLN A 650 -0.38 -26.10 18.07
N SER A 651 -0.20 -26.44 19.34
CA SER A 651 1.11 -26.52 19.99
C SER A 651 2.09 -27.37 19.17
N PRO A 652 3.33 -26.89 18.97
CA PRO A 652 4.28 -27.57 18.12
C PRO A 652 4.70 -28.91 18.72
N ARG A 653 4.79 -29.92 17.86
CA ARG A 653 5.38 -31.22 18.23
C ARG A 653 6.90 -31.12 18.17
N GLN A 654 7.55 -31.29 19.32
CA GLN A 654 9.01 -31.16 19.46
C GLN A 654 9.81 -32.01 18.47
N GLU A 655 9.32 -33.21 18.14
CA GLU A 655 9.96 -34.13 17.20
C GLU A 655 10.02 -33.61 15.75
N HIS A 656 9.07 -32.76 15.36
CA HIS A 656 8.95 -32.20 14.02
C HIS A 656 9.57 -30.80 13.89
N MET A 657 10.01 -30.20 15.00
CA MET A 657 10.69 -28.91 14.96
C MET A 657 12.04 -29.00 14.22
N LEU A 658 12.36 -27.95 13.48
CA LEU A 658 13.59 -27.86 12.70
C LEU A 658 14.79 -27.53 13.60
N ASN A 659 15.66 -28.52 13.80
CA ASN A 659 17.02 -28.28 14.31
C ASN A 659 17.94 -27.75 13.18
N PRO A 660 19.16 -27.26 13.48
CA PRO A 660 20.05 -26.69 12.47
C PRO A 660 20.26 -27.57 11.23
N LYS A 661 20.46 -28.88 11.42
CA LYS A 661 20.62 -29.85 10.34
C LYS A 661 19.35 -30.00 9.49
N LYS A 662 18.20 -30.16 10.14
CA LYS A 662 16.90 -30.24 9.45
C LYS A 662 16.62 -28.97 8.66
N ARG A 663 17.01 -27.80 9.17
CA ARG A 663 16.82 -26.51 8.51
C ARG A 663 17.68 -26.37 7.25
N ILE A 664 18.96 -26.74 7.29
CA ILE A 664 19.80 -26.78 6.08
C ILE A 664 19.24 -27.77 5.07
N ASN A 665 18.77 -28.94 5.52
CA ASN A 665 18.11 -29.90 4.62
C ASN A 665 16.84 -29.33 3.97
N ALA A 666 16.02 -28.57 4.70
CA ALA A 666 14.82 -27.94 4.13
C ALA A 666 15.16 -26.87 3.08
N ALA A 667 16.22 -26.07 3.30
CA ALA A 667 16.72 -25.13 2.29
C ALA A 667 17.23 -25.86 1.03
N ILE A 668 17.99 -26.94 1.20
CA ILE A 668 18.47 -27.79 0.09
C ILE A 668 17.30 -28.43 -0.64
N GLU A 669 16.29 -28.94 0.08
CA GLU A 669 15.08 -29.53 -0.50
C GLU A 669 14.35 -28.52 -1.39
N ALA A 670 14.18 -27.29 -0.91
CA ALA A 670 13.56 -26.22 -1.69
C ALA A 670 14.35 -25.91 -2.98
N ILE A 671 15.68 -25.84 -2.92
CA ILE A 671 16.53 -25.63 -4.11
C ILE A 671 16.44 -26.83 -5.07
N ASN A 672 16.48 -28.06 -4.55
CA ASN A 672 16.34 -29.27 -5.37
C ASN A 672 14.98 -29.32 -6.08
N ASN A 673 13.90 -28.83 -5.45
CA ASN A 673 12.60 -28.71 -6.11
C ASN A 673 12.65 -27.71 -7.28
N LEU A 674 13.42 -26.61 -7.17
CA LEU A 674 13.62 -25.69 -8.30
C LEU A 674 14.29 -26.41 -9.48
N GLU A 675 15.35 -27.18 -9.19
CA GLU A 675 16.05 -27.97 -10.20
C GLU A 675 15.13 -29.02 -10.84
N GLU A 676 14.41 -29.79 -10.01
CA GLU A 676 13.48 -30.84 -10.46
C GLU A 676 12.45 -30.27 -11.45
N PHE A 677 11.78 -29.17 -11.10
CA PHE A 677 10.74 -28.57 -11.96
C PHE A 677 11.31 -28.01 -13.27
N LEU A 678 12.51 -27.43 -13.24
CA LEU A 678 13.20 -26.97 -14.44
C LEU A 678 13.70 -28.14 -15.32
N ILE A 679 14.03 -29.29 -14.73
CA ILE A 679 14.37 -30.53 -15.47
C ILE A 679 13.12 -31.08 -16.16
N GLU A 680 12.01 -31.19 -15.44
CA GLU A 680 10.73 -31.68 -15.96
C GLU A 680 10.25 -30.87 -17.18
N MET A 681 10.46 -29.56 -17.17
CA MET A 681 10.14 -28.67 -18.28
C MET A 681 11.18 -28.68 -19.42
N GLY A 682 12.25 -29.48 -19.29
CA GLY A 682 13.31 -29.60 -20.28
C GLY A 682 14.29 -28.44 -20.32
N CYS A 683 14.21 -27.50 -19.38
CA CYS A 683 15.02 -26.28 -19.34
C CYS A 683 16.44 -26.56 -18.85
N LEU A 684 16.60 -27.49 -17.90
CA LEU A 684 17.92 -27.81 -17.33
C LEU A 684 18.82 -28.59 -18.29
N LYS A 685 18.30 -29.23 -19.35
CA LYS A 685 19.15 -29.77 -20.43
C LYS A 685 19.94 -28.69 -21.16
N LEU A 686 19.44 -27.45 -21.19
CA LEU A 686 20.15 -26.27 -21.71
C LEU A 686 21.16 -25.70 -20.69
N LEU A 687 20.99 -25.96 -19.39
CA LEU A 687 21.80 -25.42 -18.28
C LEU A 687 22.89 -26.39 -17.78
N GLN A 688 22.72 -27.71 -17.91
CA GLN A 688 23.68 -28.74 -17.49
C GLN A 688 25.00 -28.73 -18.27
N SER A 689 25.05 -28.14 -19.46
CA SER A 689 26.30 -27.90 -20.20
C SER A 689 27.20 -26.81 -19.59
N TRP A 690 26.80 -26.21 -18.46
CA TRP A 690 27.35 -24.96 -17.96
C TRP A 690 27.72 -25.08 -16.48
N LYS A 691 28.74 -25.88 -16.17
CA LYS A 691 29.24 -26.08 -14.79
C LYS A 691 29.94 -24.85 -14.18
N VAL A 692 30.12 -23.75 -14.92
CA VAL A 692 30.78 -22.52 -14.44
C VAL A 692 30.11 -21.30 -15.05
N LEU A 693 29.50 -20.45 -14.21
CA LEU A 693 28.76 -19.23 -14.56
C LEU A 693 29.66 -18.02 -14.91
N GLU A 694 30.93 -18.24 -15.27
CA GLU A 694 31.94 -17.19 -15.42
C GLU A 694 31.83 -16.33 -16.70
N LYS A 695 30.99 -16.68 -17.67
CA LYS A 695 30.80 -15.87 -18.90
C LYS A 695 29.56 -14.98 -18.81
N SER A 696 29.77 -13.69 -18.58
CA SER A 696 28.75 -12.63 -18.44
C SER A 696 27.67 -12.65 -19.54
N ASP A 697 28.05 -12.88 -20.79
CA ASP A 697 27.15 -12.82 -21.96
C ASP A 697 26.11 -13.96 -21.99
N CYS A 698 26.42 -15.09 -21.35
CA CYS A 698 25.52 -16.23 -21.33
C CYS A 698 24.45 -16.08 -20.24
N SER A 699 24.75 -15.31 -19.18
CA SER A 699 23.79 -15.04 -18.10
C SER A 699 22.56 -14.25 -18.57
N THR A 700 22.74 -13.26 -19.47
CA THR A 700 21.65 -12.39 -19.94
C THR A 700 20.68 -13.13 -20.85
N LYS A 701 21.20 -13.96 -21.77
CA LYS A 701 20.37 -14.76 -22.69
C LYS A 701 19.56 -15.82 -21.94
N ILE A 702 20.16 -16.45 -20.93
CA ILE A 702 19.49 -17.45 -20.09
C ILE A 702 18.39 -16.79 -19.25
N LYS A 703 18.67 -15.66 -18.61
CA LYS A 703 17.68 -14.90 -17.84
C LYS A 703 16.47 -14.54 -18.70
N SER A 704 16.70 -14.06 -19.91
CA SER A 704 15.62 -13.72 -20.86
C SER A 704 14.80 -14.95 -21.26
N LEU A 705 15.44 -16.08 -21.57
CA LEU A 705 14.75 -17.31 -21.97
C LEU A 705 13.94 -17.92 -20.81
N LEU A 706 14.51 -17.96 -19.61
CA LEU A 706 13.80 -18.41 -18.42
C LEU A 706 12.63 -17.45 -18.12
N ALA A 707 12.85 -16.14 -18.13
CA ALA A 707 11.78 -15.17 -17.88
C ALA A 707 10.63 -15.29 -18.91
N ALA A 708 10.93 -15.53 -20.19
CA ALA A 708 9.92 -15.79 -21.21
C ALA A 708 9.13 -17.08 -20.92
N LEU A 709 9.83 -18.15 -20.50
CA LEU A 709 9.18 -19.39 -20.09
C LEU A 709 8.25 -19.17 -18.90
N LEU A 710 8.72 -18.50 -17.83
CA LEU A 710 7.92 -18.20 -16.65
C LEU A 710 6.67 -17.37 -17.00
N ALA A 711 6.79 -16.43 -17.94
CA ALA A 711 5.64 -15.67 -18.42
C ALA A 711 4.61 -16.55 -19.17
N SER A 712 5.08 -17.58 -19.88
CA SER A 712 4.22 -18.51 -20.63
C SER A 712 3.65 -19.68 -19.82
N ASN A 713 4.24 -19.98 -18.66
CA ASN A 713 3.87 -21.12 -17.81
C ASN A 713 3.63 -20.68 -16.35
N PRO A 714 2.39 -20.30 -16.01
CA PRO A 714 2.03 -19.82 -14.67
C PRO A 714 2.23 -20.87 -13.56
N GLU A 715 1.95 -22.16 -13.82
CA GLU A 715 2.18 -23.24 -12.85
C GLU A 715 3.65 -23.28 -12.43
N LEU A 716 4.55 -23.28 -13.42
CA LEU A 716 5.99 -23.30 -13.18
C LEU A 716 6.45 -22.04 -12.44
N ASN A 717 5.97 -20.86 -12.86
CA ASN A 717 6.32 -19.61 -12.21
C ASN A 717 5.95 -19.60 -10.72
N ASP A 718 4.72 -20.00 -10.39
CA ASP A 718 4.24 -20.01 -9.01
C ASP A 718 4.95 -21.08 -8.17
N ALA A 719 5.20 -22.26 -8.74
CA ALA A 719 5.94 -23.33 -8.07
C ALA A 719 7.40 -22.93 -7.77
N LEU A 720 8.07 -22.26 -8.71
CA LEU A 720 9.44 -21.78 -8.51
C LEU A 720 9.50 -20.61 -7.53
N ALA A 721 8.57 -19.65 -7.61
CA ALA A 721 8.48 -18.54 -6.67
C ALA A 721 8.26 -19.02 -5.23
N TYR A 722 7.39 -20.01 -5.03
CA TYR A 722 7.20 -20.63 -3.71
C TYR A 722 8.49 -21.24 -3.16
N ASN A 723 9.15 -22.12 -3.92
CA ASN A 723 10.38 -22.77 -3.43
C ASN A 723 11.54 -21.78 -3.26
N ALA A 724 11.66 -20.76 -4.11
CA ALA A 724 12.64 -19.69 -3.92
C ALA A 724 12.39 -18.92 -2.61
N GLY A 725 11.12 -18.59 -2.31
CA GLY A 725 10.72 -17.99 -1.04
C GLY A 725 11.08 -18.88 0.16
N GLN A 726 10.76 -20.17 0.11
CA GLN A 726 11.09 -21.13 1.19
C GLN A 726 12.60 -21.27 1.41
N ALA A 727 13.38 -21.38 0.33
CA ALA A 727 14.83 -21.45 0.41
C ALA A 727 15.39 -20.23 1.13
N LEU A 728 14.99 -19.02 0.70
CA LEU A 728 15.41 -17.75 1.28
C LEU A 728 14.96 -17.58 2.73
N GLN A 729 13.74 -17.96 3.08
CA GLN A 729 13.21 -17.88 4.45
C GLN A 729 14.05 -18.72 5.42
N HIS A 730 14.47 -19.93 5.04
CA HIS A 730 15.32 -20.75 5.90
C HIS A 730 16.71 -20.13 6.13
N LEU A 731 17.21 -19.30 5.21
CA LEU A 731 18.52 -18.64 5.35
C LEU A 731 18.58 -17.68 6.52
N ASP A 732 17.46 -17.04 6.89
CA ASP A 732 17.37 -16.08 8.01
C ASP A 732 17.92 -16.66 9.32
N ARG A 733 17.75 -17.96 9.51
CA ARG A 733 18.24 -18.69 10.68
C ARG A 733 19.51 -19.48 10.42
N ILE A 734 19.77 -19.89 9.17
CA ILE A 734 21.02 -20.60 8.84
C ILE A 734 22.21 -19.64 8.99
N ARG A 735 22.05 -18.35 8.68
CA ARG A 735 23.11 -17.34 8.85
C ARG A 735 23.60 -17.18 10.29
N GLU A 736 22.79 -17.57 11.27
CA GLU A 736 23.12 -17.51 12.71
C GLU A 736 24.04 -18.68 13.13
N LEU A 737 24.29 -19.66 12.25
CA LEU A 737 25.15 -20.81 12.53
C LEU A 737 26.61 -20.51 12.18
N ASP A 738 27.57 -21.05 12.95
CA ASP A 738 29.00 -20.90 12.66
C ASP A 738 29.38 -21.31 11.22
N VAL A 739 28.74 -22.36 10.71
CA VAL A 739 29.01 -22.90 9.37
C VAL A 739 28.59 -21.95 8.25
N ALA A 740 27.78 -20.92 8.54
CA ALA A 740 27.37 -19.92 7.57
C ALA A 740 28.55 -19.12 7.00
N GLN A 741 29.67 -19.02 7.73
CA GLN A 741 30.91 -18.37 7.28
C GLN A 741 31.51 -19.00 6.01
N LEU A 742 31.11 -20.23 5.69
CA LEU A 742 31.52 -20.93 4.47
C LEU A 742 30.86 -20.36 3.21
N SER A 743 29.81 -19.53 3.34
CA SER A 743 29.17 -18.86 2.20
C SER A 743 29.35 -17.37 2.23
N LYS A 744 29.77 -16.83 1.09
CA LYS A 744 29.87 -15.38 0.85
C LYS A 744 28.50 -14.68 0.95
N TYR A 745 27.42 -15.39 0.61
CA TYR A 745 26.07 -14.85 0.51
C TYR A 745 25.38 -14.64 1.85
N LEU A 746 25.69 -15.49 2.84
CA LEU A 746 25.14 -15.36 4.20
C LEU A 746 25.88 -14.33 5.06
N GLY A 747 27.01 -13.82 4.56
CA GLY A 747 27.75 -12.69 5.13
C GLY A 747 27.30 -11.34 4.55
N LYS A 748 28.16 -10.70 3.78
CA LYS A 748 27.98 -9.30 3.32
C LYS A 748 26.82 -9.09 2.34
N GLU A 749 26.34 -10.14 1.65
CA GLU A 749 25.31 -10.01 0.61
C GLU A 749 23.90 -10.43 1.10
N TYR A 750 23.74 -10.76 2.38
CA TYR A 750 22.47 -11.29 2.90
C TYR A 750 21.31 -10.28 2.80
N GLU A 751 21.56 -8.99 3.02
CA GLU A 751 20.49 -7.98 2.91
C GLU A 751 19.90 -7.90 1.48
N ASN A 752 20.70 -8.18 0.44
CA ASN A 752 20.19 -8.30 -0.92
C ASN A 752 19.26 -9.52 -1.07
N LEU A 753 19.62 -10.65 -0.46
CA LEU A 753 18.78 -11.86 -0.45
C LEU A 753 17.48 -11.64 0.35
N ARG A 754 17.54 -10.87 1.43
CA ARG A 754 16.38 -10.50 2.24
C ARG A 754 15.45 -9.54 1.50
N ALA A 755 16.00 -8.50 0.87
CA ALA A 755 15.23 -7.59 0.03
C ALA A 755 14.52 -8.34 -1.10
N LEU A 756 15.22 -9.31 -1.70
CA LEU A 756 14.69 -10.17 -2.73
C LEU A 756 13.60 -11.13 -2.24
N ARG A 757 13.76 -11.73 -1.04
CA ARG A 757 12.71 -12.52 -0.40
C ARG A 757 11.45 -11.68 -0.20
N ASN A 758 11.62 -10.48 0.37
CA ASN A 758 10.53 -9.54 0.59
C ASN A 758 9.82 -9.19 -0.73
N TYR A 759 10.57 -8.98 -1.82
CA TYR A 759 10.00 -8.76 -3.15
C TYR A 759 9.21 -9.96 -3.67
N ILE A 760 9.73 -11.18 -3.51
CA ILE A 760 9.00 -12.40 -3.89
C ILE A 760 7.74 -12.57 -3.02
N GLU A 761 7.80 -12.30 -1.72
CA GLU A 761 6.70 -12.54 -0.79
C GLU A 761 5.60 -11.47 -0.87
N HIS A 762 6.00 -10.20 -0.98
CA HIS A 762 5.12 -9.04 -0.81
C HIS A 762 4.96 -8.18 -2.07
N GLY A 763 5.82 -8.37 -3.09
CA GLY A 763 5.90 -7.48 -4.26
C GLY A 763 6.59 -6.14 -3.94
N ASP A 764 6.59 -5.22 -4.91
CA ASP A 764 6.99 -3.82 -4.76
C ASP A 764 5.76 -2.92 -4.90
N HIS A 765 5.37 -2.24 -3.83
CA HIS A 765 4.20 -1.35 -3.81
C HIS A 765 4.27 -0.18 -4.80
N LEU A 766 5.47 0.20 -5.29
CA LEU A 766 5.64 1.26 -6.29
C LEU A 766 5.70 0.75 -7.73
N MET A 767 6.21 -0.46 -7.95
CA MET A 767 6.42 -1.01 -9.30
C MET A 767 5.33 -2.00 -9.69
N ASP A 768 4.79 -2.75 -8.73
CA ASP A 768 3.67 -3.68 -8.95
C ASP A 768 2.36 -2.90 -8.95
N HIS A 769 2.16 -2.12 -10.01
CA HIS A 769 0.86 -1.58 -10.34
C HIS A 769 0.02 -2.66 -11.04
N PRO A 770 -1.03 -3.23 -10.39
CA PRO A 770 -1.96 -4.14 -11.05
C PRO A 770 -2.78 -3.47 -12.17
N GLY A 771 -2.57 -2.16 -12.41
CA GLY A 771 -3.18 -1.41 -13.50
C GLY A 771 -2.57 -1.70 -14.88
N GLN A 772 -1.38 -2.29 -14.98
CA GLN A 772 -0.84 -2.77 -16.26
C GLN A 772 -1.54 -4.07 -16.70
N VAL A 773 -2.85 -3.98 -16.98
CA VAL A 773 -3.52 -5.01 -17.75
C VAL A 773 -3.03 -4.90 -19.19
N CYS A 774 -2.08 -5.77 -19.50
CA CYS A 774 -1.87 -6.40 -20.79
C CYS A 774 -2.09 -5.49 -22.02
N SER A 775 -1.03 -4.85 -22.50
CA SER A 775 -0.97 -4.37 -23.88
C SER A 775 0.15 -5.00 -24.71
N GLN A 776 1.14 -5.69 -24.11
CA GLN A 776 2.20 -6.37 -24.87
C GLN A 776 2.57 -7.76 -24.31
N PRO A 777 2.30 -8.85 -25.04
CA PRO A 777 2.56 -10.22 -24.60
C PRO A 777 3.99 -10.73 -24.92
N LEU A 778 4.95 -9.88 -25.32
CA LEU A 778 6.24 -10.35 -25.86
C LEU A 778 7.50 -9.88 -25.11
N VAL A 779 7.37 -9.02 -24.10
CA VAL A 779 8.51 -8.64 -23.25
C VAL A 779 8.43 -9.41 -21.94
N PRO A 780 9.46 -10.16 -21.52
CA PRO A 780 9.48 -10.75 -20.19
C PRO A 780 9.29 -9.64 -19.17
N ARG A 781 8.18 -9.68 -18.42
CA ARG A 781 7.85 -8.72 -17.37
C ARG A 781 9.04 -8.61 -16.39
N GLU A 782 9.29 -7.40 -15.87
CA GLU A 782 10.41 -7.11 -14.96
C GLU A 782 10.45 -8.10 -13.78
N HIS A 783 9.28 -8.45 -13.23
CA HIS A 783 9.13 -9.46 -12.18
C HIS A 783 9.69 -10.84 -12.55
N GLN A 784 9.34 -11.38 -13.73
CA GLN A 784 9.83 -12.67 -14.21
C GLN A 784 11.34 -12.63 -14.48
N GLN A 785 11.89 -11.49 -14.90
CA GLN A 785 13.34 -11.34 -15.08
C GLN A 785 14.08 -11.36 -13.73
N ILE A 786 13.51 -10.72 -12.71
CA ILE A 786 14.02 -10.75 -11.34
C ILE A 786 13.98 -12.20 -10.83
N ILE A 787 12.80 -12.84 -10.84
CA ILE A 787 12.63 -14.24 -10.39
C ILE A 787 13.58 -15.20 -11.12
N ALA A 788 13.70 -15.09 -12.44
CA ALA A 788 14.63 -15.90 -13.22
C ALA A 788 16.08 -15.73 -12.75
N SER A 789 16.50 -14.49 -12.47
CA SER A 789 17.83 -14.20 -11.94
C SER A 789 18.06 -14.80 -10.56
N VAL A 790 17.04 -14.79 -9.70
CA VAL A 790 17.08 -15.42 -8.37
C VAL A 790 17.28 -16.92 -8.47
N ILE A 791 16.45 -17.60 -9.26
CA ILE A 791 16.44 -19.06 -9.37
C ILE A 791 17.82 -19.56 -9.82
N ILE A 792 18.43 -18.88 -10.79
CA ILE A 792 19.78 -19.21 -11.28
C ILE A 792 20.80 -19.11 -10.14
N LYS A 793 20.79 -18.02 -9.37
CA LYS A 793 21.71 -17.84 -8.23
C LYS A 793 21.49 -18.88 -7.15
N LEU A 794 20.23 -19.17 -6.80
CA LEU A 794 19.90 -20.16 -5.76
C LEU A 794 20.41 -21.55 -6.14
N ILE A 795 20.22 -21.97 -7.40
CA ILE A 795 20.64 -23.29 -7.88
C ILE A 795 22.17 -23.41 -7.96
N PHE A 796 22.82 -22.49 -8.70
CA PHE A 796 24.22 -22.69 -9.08
C PHE A 796 25.23 -22.10 -8.08
N GLU A 797 24.82 -21.15 -7.25
CA GLU A 797 25.73 -20.48 -6.30
C GLU A 797 25.43 -20.95 -4.87
N LEU A 798 24.18 -20.82 -4.41
CA LEU A 798 23.81 -21.13 -3.02
C LEU A 798 23.67 -22.63 -2.73
N GLY A 799 23.11 -23.42 -3.66
CA GLY A 799 22.93 -24.86 -3.50
C GLY A 799 24.22 -25.60 -3.11
N PRO A 800 25.32 -25.41 -3.86
CA PRO A 800 26.63 -25.98 -3.52
C PRO A 800 27.16 -25.55 -2.15
N ASP A 801 26.96 -24.29 -1.75
CA ASP A 801 27.39 -23.78 -0.45
C ASP A 801 26.62 -24.45 0.70
N LEU A 802 25.31 -24.62 0.57
CA LEU A 802 24.49 -25.31 1.58
C LEU A 802 24.88 -26.79 1.73
N LEU A 803 25.28 -27.45 0.65
CA LEU A 803 25.81 -28.82 0.70
C LEU A 803 27.12 -28.88 1.50
N LYS A 804 28.06 -27.96 1.27
CA LYS A 804 29.29 -27.85 2.07
C LYS A 804 29.00 -27.60 3.55
N MET A 805 28.05 -26.71 3.86
CA MET A 805 27.65 -26.46 5.26
C MET A 805 27.05 -27.70 5.92
N LYS A 806 26.23 -28.45 5.19
CA LYS A 806 25.66 -29.72 5.67
C LYS A 806 26.75 -30.74 5.97
N GLU A 807 27.76 -30.86 5.11
CA GLU A 807 28.91 -31.73 5.35
C GLU A 807 29.73 -31.29 6.56
N ALA A 808 29.99 -29.98 6.70
CA ALA A 808 30.70 -29.42 7.85
C ALA A 808 29.97 -29.64 9.19
N LEU A 809 28.63 -29.63 9.20
CA LEU A 809 27.83 -29.97 10.39
C LEU A 809 27.88 -31.46 10.74
N LEU A 810 28.08 -32.34 9.76
CA LEU A 810 28.18 -33.79 9.98
C LEU A 810 29.59 -34.19 10.44
N ASN A 811 30.63 -33.47 9.99
CA ASN A 811 32.03 -33.74 10.24
C ASN A 811 32.73 -32.54 10.91
N PRO A 812 32.52 -32.30 12.22
CA PRO A 812 33.12 -31.14 12.91
C PRO A 812 34.65 -31.15 12.98
N VAL A 813 35.30 -32.26 12.60
CA VAL A 813 36.76 -32.45 12.64
C VAL A 813 37.49 -31.68 11.51
N ASP A 814 36.79 -31.28 10.44
CA ASP A 814 37.36 -30.53 9.31
C ASP A 814 37.23 -29.00 9.43
N LYS A 815 36.69 -28.49 10.57
CA LYS A 815 36.47 -27.05 10.82
C LYS A 815 37.75 -26.22 10.73
N GLU A 816 38.92 -26.77 11.10
CA GLU A 816 40.17 -26.00 11.17
C GLU A 816 40.88 -25.82 9.81
N LYS A 817 40.47 -26.52 8.75
CA LYS A 817 41.14 -26.46 7.43
C LYS A 817 40.38 -25.67 6.35
N SER A 818 39.12 -25.27 6.60
CA SER A 818 38.20 -24.78 5.56
C SER A 818 37.72 -23.33 5.73
N ILE A 819 38.20 -22.60 6.75
CA ILE A 819 37.81 -21.20 6.98
C ILE A 819 38.45 -20.31 5.90
N LEU A 820 37.63 -19.53 5.19
CA LEU A 820 38.09 -18.54 4.22
C LEU A 820 38.98 -17.48 4.91
N PRO A 821 40.21 -17.22 4.44
CA PRO A 821 41.05 -16.20 5.04
C PRO A 821 40.45 -14.80 4.82
N GLY A 822 40.20 -14.06 5.91
CA GLY A 822 39.89 -12.62 5.84
C GLY A 822 38.47 -12.18 6.22
N VAL A 823 37.62 -13.05 6.77
CA VAL A 823 36.33 -12.62 7.36
C VAL A 823 36.50 -12.36 8.86
N PRO A 824 36.21 -11.16 9.37
CA PRO A 824 36.28 -10.89 10.80
C PRO A 824 35.21 -11.71 11.55
N VAL A 825 35.64 -12.41 12.59
CA VAL A 825 34.75 -13.18 13.48
C VAL A 825 33.87 -12.19 14.25
N CYS A 826 32.55 -12.27 14.08
CA CYS A 826 31.62 -11.53 14.93
C CYS A 826 31.55 -12.20 16.31
N ASP A 827 31.77 -11.42 17.36
CA ASP A 827 31.62 -11.86 18.75
C ASP A 827 30.16 -12.19 19.06
N ALA A 828 29.79 -13.47 18.95
CA ALA A 828 28.51 -13.98 19.42
C ALA A 828 28.57 -14.14 20.95
N LYS A 829 27.97 -13.19 21.68
CA LYS A 829 27.60 -13.39 23.09
C LYS A 829 26.54 -14.49 23.17
N SER A 830 26.93 -15.66 23.66
CA SER A 830 26.02 -16.73 24.05
C SER A 830 25.39 -16.39 25.41
N GLU A 831 24.15 -15.90 25.41
CA GLU A 831 23.32 -15.89 26.61
C GLU A 831 22.66 -17.27 26.77
N ASN A 832 23.24 -18.08 27.66
CA ASN A 832 22.62 -19.27 28.21
C ASN A 832 21.48 -18.86 29.15
N ILE A 833 20.22 -19.05 28.73
CA ILE A 833 19.07 -19.04 29.64
C ILE A 833 18.86 -20.45 30.18
N LEU A 834 19.47 -20.73 31.34
CA LEU A 834 19.02 -21.79 32.25
C LEU A 834 19.06 -21.23 33.68
N SER A 835 17.86 -21.08 34.25
CA SER A 835 17.52 -21.15 35.69
C SER A 835 18.64 -20.88 36.71
N ASN A 836 18.60 -19.70 37.34
CA ASN A 836 19.33 -19.44 38.59
C ASN A 836 18.44 -19.73 39.81
N GLU A 837 18.80 -20.78 40.55
CA GLU A 837 18.76 -20.75 42.01
C GLU A 837 20.01 -20.02 42.55
N VAL A 838 19.76 -19.33 43.66
CA VAL A 838 20.60 -18.52 44.55
C VAL A 838 22.02 -19.06 44.83
N SER A 839 23.07 -18.21 44.72
CA SER A 839 23.95 -17.81 45.85
C SER A 839 25.20 -16.98 45.48
N GLU A 840 25.31 -15.81 46.14
CA GLU A 840 26.48 -15.12 46.75
C GLU A 840 27.84 -14.81 46.03
N LYS A 841 28.23 -13.52 46.22
CA LYS A 841 29.57 -12.88 46.42
C LYS A 841 30.38 -12.44 45.17
N LYS A 842 30.55 -11.11 44.97
CA LYS A 842 31.71 -10.20 45.31
C LYS A 842 32.92 -10.46 44.38
N GLU A 843 33.43 -9.56 43.54
CA GLU A 843 34.12 -8.26 43.73
C GLU A 843 34.45 -7.70 42.32
N SER A 844 34.09 -6.46 41.94
CA SER A 844 34.88 -5.20 41.90
C SER A 844 36.08 -5.09 40.92
N ILE A 845 36.16 -3.91 40.26
CA ILE A 845 37.32 -3.20 39.62
C ILE A 845 37.35 -3.30 38.08
N SER A 846 36.97 -2.22 37.34
CA SER A 846 37.80 -1.13 36.73
C SER A 846 38.71 -1.62 35.59
N SER A 847 39.10 -0.90 34.54
CA SER A 847 38.94 0.44 33.94
C SER A 847 39.84 0.45 32.67
N ALA A 848 39.76 1.51 31.83
CA ALA A 848 40.77 1.93 30.83
C ALA A 848 40.75 1.19 29.47
N SER A 849 40.30 1.81 28.37
CA SER A 849 40.92 2.86 27.53
C SER A 849 42.10 2.37 26.68
N GLY A 850 42.01 2.57 25.36
CA GLY A 850 43.14 2.35 24.45
C GLY A 850 42.77 2.58 23.00
N GLU A 851 42.92 3.83 22.54
CA GLU A 851 43.05 4.19 21.13
C GLU A 851 44.17 3.39 20.46
N LYS A 852 44.01 3.08 19.17
CA LYS A 852 45.06 3.21 18.15
C LYS A 852 44.46 3.03 16.75
N GLY A 853 44.64 4.07 15.93
CA GLY A 853 44.34 4.04 14.51
C GLY A 853 45.34 3.22 13.72
N LEU A 854 44.95 2.90 12.48
CA LEU A 854 45.84 2.49 11.40
C LEU A 854 45.15 2.82 10.06
N GLU A 855 45.68 3.84 9.40
CA GLU A 855 45.50 4.10 7.97
C GLU A 855 46.22 3.01 7.16
N PHE A 856 45.59 2.52 6.08
CA PHE A 856 46.13 2.00 4.81
C PHE A 856 44.94 1.29 4.11
N GLY A 857 44.63 1.41 2.83
CA GLY A 857 45.21 2.09 1.69
C GLY A 857 44.27 1.90 0.48
N ARG A 858 44.35 2.85 -0.46
CA ARG A 858 43.60 2.97 -1.71
C ARG A 858 43.77 1.77 -2.64
N PHE A 859 42.72 1.32 -3.33
CA PHE A 859 42.81 0.81 -4.71
C PHE A 859 41.48 0.95 -5.48
N PHE A 860 41.62 1.33 -6.75
CA PHE A 860 40.63 1.52 -7.84
C PHE A 860 39.85 2.84 -7.92
N ALA A 861 40.44 3.77 -8.68
CA ALA A 861 39.75 4.81 -9.43
C ALA A 861 39.33 4.28 -10.81
N PRO A 862 38.19 4.69 -11.39
CA PRO A 862 37.83 4.38 -12.77
C PRO A 862 38.45 5.38 -13.77
N GLN A 863 38.94 4.84 -14.88
CA GLN A 863 39.50 5.57 -16.03
C GLN A 863 38.42 6.37 -16.76
N LYS A 864 38.75 7.63 -17.07
CA LYS A 864 38.09 8.47 -18.07
C LYS A 864 38.42 7.96 -19.48
N ALA A 865 37.45 7.97 -20.38
CA ALA A 865 37.67 7.90 -21.82
C ALA A 865 37.36 9.27 -22.43
N GLU A 866 38.28 9.71 -23.30
CA GLU A 866 38.39 11.04 -23.88
C GLU A 866 37.45 11.29 -25.07
N GLU A 867 37.21 12.58 -25.30
CA GLU A 867 36.49 13.17 -26.43
C GLU A 867 37.33 13.31 -27.70
N GLY A 868 36.64 13.35 -28.85
CA GLY A 868 37.05 14.04 -30.08
C GLY A 868 36.78 13.24 -31.35
N SER A 869 36.26 13.76 -32.47
CA SER A 869 35.72 15.08 -32.83
C SER A 869 35.05 14.98 -34.23
N LYS A 870 34.21 15.98 -34.57
CA LYS A 870 33.87 16.57 -35.90
C LYS A 870 32.69 16.03 -36.74
N ASN A 871 31.72 16.95 -36.92
CA ASN A 871 30.97 17.45 -38.10
C ASN A 871 30.58 16.44 -39.21
N ASP A 872 29.38 16.41 -39.79
CA ASP A 872 28.49 17.50 -40.26
C ASP A 872 27.06 16.96 -40.56
N PRO A 873 26.07 17.78 -40.96
CA PRO A 873 24.63 17.54 -40.78
C PRO A 873 23.93 16.93 -42.00
N SER A 874 22.85 16.19 -41.75
CA SER A 874 21.63 16.04 -42.59
C SER A 874 20.95 14.72 -42.24
N GLY A 875 19.62 14.70 -42.25
CA GLY A 875 18.88 13.44 -42.21
C GLY A 875 17.81 13.36 -41.13
N SER A 876 16.74 14.12 -41.34
CA SER A 876 15.38 13.68 -41.01
C SER A 876 15.18 12.20 -41.35
N ILE A 877 14.69 11.38 -40.40
CA ILE A 877 13.82 10.23 -40.65
C ILE A 877 13.02 9.95 -39.36
N LEU A 878 11.72 10.18 -39.47
CA LEU A 878 10.66 9.49 -38.73
C LEU A 878 10.81 7.98 -38.89
N THR A 879 10.74 7.19 -37.81
CA THR A 879 9.94 5.96 -37.82
C THR A 879 9.78 5.33 -36.43
N ILE A 880 8.50 5.25 -36.05
CA ILE A 880 7.76 4.26 -35.21
C ILE A 880 8.15 4.13 -33.74
#